data_AF-A0A7S2XIX5-F1
#
_entry.id   AF-A0A7S2XIX5-F1
#
_cell.length_a   1.000
_cell.length_b   1.000
_cell.length_c   1.000
_cell.angle_alpha   90.00
_cell.angle_beta   90.00
_cell.angle_gamma   90.00
#
_symmetry.space_group_name_H-M   'P 1'
#
loop_
_entity.id
_entity.type
_entity.pdbx_description
1 polymer ?
#
loop_
_entity_poly.entity_id
_entity_poly.type
_entity_poly.pdbx_seq_one_letter_code
_entity_poly.pdbx_strand_id
1 'polypeptide(L)'
;MIPRYFYVPLLLLLLLLVALGISAQPAEPTSDATLVVTAAAETERLTAASPAKNNVVPGDPAWLGVGEMMDDAPLDFAAHLPLLYVIMGEGAVAIPRVIIEHDQECPPRLVLLPSEDGTKSIEGEIDIPEVTLRGVGDMELPFAFPIKICETRLETNKQKDAWSSGLLAFEGLQQDNIIRIPTDPQRVLLIADTGLRVKATNLGLGKCNGTKLYGIPQCVENFTQADLDQAGEGSFQGLDNWTLLDLMARAAETRPDLVAIMGDYVYRQSPCPANSTANADCAAINIPANFATNTSIPSGTIVNFVPGHWGDNWFGWWADFFFPALPLLKSAPIIAVRGNHENCARAGHGYLFLMDQAPYNGTDAGSYCLDYTAPYHVPFKNEQFLVMDDSFINPLNGGIDHFNFTNGTCPQAPTDESLIVPTSQNPYLDPKQDNATNADLAQFTTYMEKIRNFSLSHETNFYLSHRPVFAVACDGSEMTSLDWTIQQSLAANTLDRVVAMIGGHMHWLEALSFVNQSLPVQLVLGHGGTDRIPNYVNQDIFPYLQLQVGQETDNGSTLFQGRVEKGISDSRMFGFALMDRNTDTKNYDVTFLSLNRTTSIPKLVELEFQLTIKKGPRVTNSDTTRITHSDISSAGGRMPWGVGTTCTSFILVNSLVTFGAWVMG
;
A
#
# COMPACT_ATOMS: atom_id res chain seq x y z
N MET A 1 -59.56 -16.70 15.96
CA MET A 1 -60.58 -16.36 14.95
C MET A 1 -60.14 -16.96 13.62
N ILE A 2 -61.12 -17.48 12.87
CA ILE A 2 -61.14 -18.46 11.75
C ILE A 2 -60.85 -17.76 10.37
N PRO A 3 -60.75 -18.37 9.15
CA PRO A 3 -60.28 -19.66 8.54
C PRO A 3 -59.16 -19.45 7.45
N ARG A 4 -58.48 -20.38 6.76
CA ARG A 4 -58.72 -21.67 6.02
C ARG A 4 -59.32 -21.61 4.57
N TYR A 5 -58.45 -21.87 3.58
CA TYR A 5 -58.49 -22.69 2.32
C TYR A 5 -59.44 -22.44 1.12
N PHE A 6 -58.90 -22.55 -0.13
CA PHE A 6 -59.11 -23.60 -1.21
C PHE A 6 -58.65 -23.07 -2.63
N TYR A 7 -57.61 -23.64 -3.29
CA TYR A 7 -57.56 -24.63 -4.43
C TYR A 7 -57.98 -24.20 -5.88
N VAL A 8 -57.01 -23.80 -6.75
CA VAL A 8 -56.39 -24.43 -7.98
C VAL A 8 -57.22 -25.46 -8.83
N PRO A 9 -57.02 -25.76 -10.17
CA PRO A 9 -56.66 -25.03 -11.44
C PRO A 9 -57.38 -25.51 -12.77
N LEU A 10 -56.93 -24.97 -13.94
CA LEU A 10 -56.58 -25.62 -15.24
C LEU A 10 -57.38 -25.32 -16.56
N LEU A 11 -56.60 -24.87 -17.56
CA LEU A 11 -56.59 -25.13 -19.03
C LEU A 11 -57.86 -25.44 -19.86
N LEU A 12 -57.99 -24.61 -20.91
CA LEU A 12 -58.19 -24.96 -22.34
C LEU A 12 -59.63 -25.25 -22.84
N LEU A 13 -60.14 -24.31 -23.64
CA LEU A 13 -60.93 -24.64 -24.82
C LEU A 13 -60.46 -23.77 -26.01
N LEU A 14 -59.84 -24.45 -26.96
CA LEU A 14 -59.59 -24.02 -28.34
C LEU A 14 -60.92 -24.00 -29.12
N LEU A 15 -61.12 -22.99 -29.98
CA LEU A 15 -61.72 -23.03 -31.34
C LEU A 15 -62.72 -21.90 -31.65
N LEU A 16 -62.58 -21.41 -32.89
CA LEU A 16 -63.29 -20.37 -33.66
C LEU A 16 -62.74 -18.93 -33.47
N LEU A 17 -62.14 -18.25 -34.46
CA LEU A 17 -62.19 -18.38 -35.92
C LEU A 17 -60.95 -17.82 -36.61
N VAL A 18 -60.57 -18.54 -37.66
CA VAL A 18 -59.70 -18.18 -38.79
C VAL A 18 -60.36 -17.10 -39.63
N ALA A 19 -59.61 -16.06 -40.03
CA ALA A 19 -59.72 -15.44 -41.36
C ALA A 19 -58.57 -14.44 -41.62
N LEU A 20 -57.60 -14.90 -42.44
CA LEU A 20 -56.88 -14.15 -43.49
C LEU A 20 -55.94 -13.00 -43.03
N GLY A 21 -54.62 -12.99 -43.24
CA GLY A 21 -53.68 -13.87 -43.94
C GLY A 21 -52.34 -13.12 -44.15
N ILE A 22 -51.20 -13.83 -44.01
CA ILE A 22 -50.01 -13.92 -44.91
C ILE A 22 -49.45 -12.57 -45.48
N SER A 23 -48.16 -12.20 -45.54
CA SER A 23 -46.81 -12.76 -45.28
C SER A 23 -45.74 -11.73 -45.75
N ALA A 24 -44.50 -11.89 -45.26
CA ALA A 24 -43.17 -11.56 -45.87
C ALA A 24 -42.55 -10.14 -45.78
N GLN A 25 -41.26 -10.16 -45.38
CA GLN A 25 -40.17 -9.15 -45.41
C GLN A 25 -39.82 -8.63 -46.84
N PRO A 26 -38.74 -7.83 -47.07
CA PRO A 26 -38.16 -6.65 -46.39
C PRO A 26 -37.93 -5.46 -47.38
N ALA A 27 -37.65 -4.23 -46.90
CA ALA A 27 -36.99 -3.17 -47.70
C ALA A 27 -36.50 -1.99 -46.83
N GLU A 28 -35.24 -1.58 -46.98
CA GLU A 28 -34.81 -0.18 -46.74
C GLU A 28 -35.47 0.76 -47.78
N PRO A 29 -35.65 2.08 -47.53
CA PRO A 29 -34.60 3.06 -47.92
C PRO A 29 -34.57 4.44 -47.20
N THR A 30 -33.46 5.16 -47.41
CA THR A 30 -33.30 6.63 -47.67
C THR A 30 -33.48 7.70 -46.58
N SER A 31 -32.34 8.36 -46.30
CA SER A 31 -32.00 9.81 -46.40
C SER A 31 -33.01 10.94 -46.09
N ASP A 32 -32.47 11.88 -45.30
CA ASP A 32 -32.65 13.34 -45.27
C ASP A 32 -34.01 13.98 -44.97
N ALA A 33 -34.05 14.74 -43.87
CA ALA A 33 -34.91 15.91 -43.72
C ALA A 33 -34.17 17.05 -43.00
N THR A 34 -34.14 18.18 -43.70
CA THR A 34 -33.54 19.49 -43.43
C THR A 34 -34.43 20.36 -42.53
N LEU A 35 -33.86 21.23 -41.67
CA LEU A 35 -34.37 22.58 -41.33
C LEU A 35 -33.36 23.32 -40.38
N VAL A 36 -32.47 24.18 -40.88
CA VAL A 36 -32.55 25.66 -41.01
C VAL A 36 -33.08 26.41 -39.78
N VAL A 37 -32.20 27.14 -39.08
CA VAL A 37 -32.42 28.54 -38.61
C VAL A 37 -31.08 29.32 -38.55
N THR A 38 -30.88 30.14 -39.58
CA THR A 38 -30.24 31.48 -39.69
C THR A 38 -29.07 31.93 -38.81
N ALA A 39 -27.98 32.28 -39.50
CA ALA A 39 -26.98 33.27 -39.09
C ALA A 39 -27.42 34.71 -39.43
N ALA A 40 -26.91 35.69 -38.68
CA ALA A 40 -26.80 37.09 -39.09
C ALA A 40 -25.34 37.53 -38.90
N ALA A 41 -24.83 38.27 -39.87
CA ALA A 41 -23.42 38.58 -40.11
C ALA A 41 -23.06 40.04 -39.78
N GLU A 42 -21.77 40.36 -40.02
CA GLU A 42 -21.05 41.65 -40.07
C GLU A 42 -20.28 42.03 -38.79
N THR A 43 -19.02 42.48 -38.79
CA THR A 43 -18.07 42.93 -39.85
C THR A 43 -16.61 42.90 -39.31
N GLU A 44 -15.62 42.82 -40.22
CA GLU A 44 -14.17 42.78 -39.95
C GLU A 44 -13.59 43.98 -39.18
N ARG A 45 -12.53 43.73 -38.37
CA ARG A 45 -11.35 44.60 -38.23
C ARG A 45 -10.14 43.83 -37.68
N LEU A 46 -9.08 43.75 -38.49
CA LEU A 46 -7.73 43.31 -38.12
C LEU A 46 -7.00 44.41 -37.32
N THR A 47 -6.56 44.10 -36.10
CA THR A 47 -5.39 44.73 -35.44
C THR A 47 -4.73 43.74 -34.48
N ALA A 48 -3.41 43.58 -34.60
CA ALA A 48 -2.57 42.68 -33.81
C ALA A 48 -2.41 43.11 -32.33
N ALA A 49 -2.38 42.15 -31.38
CA ALA A 49 -1.48 42.08 -30.21
C ALA A 49 -1.87 40.99 -29.17
N SER A 50 -0.84 40.28 -28.67
CA SER A 50 -0.70 39.55 -27.38
C SER A 50 -1.24 38.11 -27.26
N PRO A 51 -0.42 37.13 -26.78
CA PRO A 51 -0.86 35.76 -26.54
C PRO A 51 -1.76 35.69 -25.30
N ALA A 52 -2.94 35.11 -25.48
CA ALA A 52 -3.92 34.91 -24.43
C ALA A 52 -3.51 33.76 -23.51
N LYS A 53 -3.59 34.01 -22.20
CA LYS A 53 -3.62 33.01 -21.14
C LYS A 53 -4.75 32.02 -21.44
N ASN A 54 -4.43 30.74 -21.64
CA ASN A 54 -5.43 29.70 -21.72
C ASN A 54 -6.00 29.44 -20.31
N ASN A 55 -7.18 30.00 -20.07
CA ASN A 55 -8.09 29.59 -19.02
C ASN A 55 -8.59 28.18 -19.35
N VAL A 56 -8.14 27.18 -18.61
CA VAL A 56 -8.76 25.85 -18.59
C VAL A 56 -10.05 25.96 -17.78
N VAL A 57 -11.19 25.76 -18.42
CA VAL A 57 -12.49 25.57 -17.76
C VAL A 57 -12.57 24.11 -17.31
N PRO A 58 -12.83 23.82 -16.02
CA PRO A 58 -12.97 22.45 -15.53
C PRO A 58 -14.35 21.91 -15.91
N GLY A 59 -14.42 20.83 -16.70
CA GLY A 59 -15.72 20.22 -17.01
C GLY A 59 -15.80 19.15 -18.09
N ASP A 60 -14.73 18.77 -18.79
CA ASP A 60 -14.82 17.72 -19.81
C ASP A 60 -14.03 16.46 -19.38
N PRO A 61 -14.69 15.35 -19.00
CA PRO A 61 -14.06 14.12 -18.53
C PRO A 61 -13.50 13.26 -19.68
N ALA A 62 -13.25 13.83 -20.85
CA ALA A 62 -12.72 13.12 -22.02
C ALA A 62 -11.22 12.72 -21.89
N TRP A 63 -10.54 13.13 -20.81
CA TRP A 63 -9.11 12.80 -20.59
C TRP A 63 -8.86 11.46 -19.87
N LEU A 64 -9.91 10.76 -19.44
CA LEU A 64 -9.80 9.43 -18.84
C LEU A 64 -10.97 8.58 -19.36
N GLY A 65 -10.75 7.87 -20.47
CA GLY A 65 -11.68 6.88 -21.03
C GLY A 65 -11.82 5.63 -20.16
N VAL A 66 -12.17 5.79 -18.88
CA VAL A 66 -12.26 4.70 -17.89
C VAL A 66 -13.27 3.63 -18.29
N GLY A 67 -14.29 4.00 -19.09
CA GLY A 67 -15.34 3.09 -19.56
C GLY A 67 -14.96 2.18 -20.74
N GLU A 68 -13.93 2.52 -21.53
CA GLU A 68 -13.48 1.70 -22.68
C GLU A 68 -12.26 0.82 -22.34
N MET A 69 -11.59 1.05 -21.20
CA MET A 69 -10.36 0.34 -20.80
C MET A 69 -10.59 -1.10 -20.29
N MET A 70 -11.83 -1.47 -19.94
CA MET A 70 -12.11 -2.76 -19.29
C MET A 70 -12.45 -3.89 -20.28
N ASP A 71 -12.88 -3.57 -21.51
CA ASP A 71 -13.45 -4.59 -22.39
C ASP A 71 -12.44 -5.26 -23.34
N ASP A 72 -11.24 -4.70 -23.59
CA ASP A 72 -10.23 -5.33 -24.47
C ASP A 72 -8.74 -4.96 -24.21
N ALA A 73 -8.39 -4.16 -23.19
CA ALA A 73 -7.15 -3.36 -23.19
C ALA A 73 -6.06 -3.53 -22.10
N PRO A 74 -6.09 -4.44 -21.09
CA PRO A 74 -4.99 -4.51 -20.12
C PRO A 74 -3.74 -5.27 -20.61
N LEU A 75 -3.78 -5.88 -21.81
CA LEU A 75 -2.77 -6.83 -22.29
C LEU A 75 -1.58 -6.19 -23.03
N ASP A 76 -1.77 -5.04 -23.66
CA ASP A 76 -0.71 -4.38 -24.44
C ASP A 76 0.05 -3.36 -23.57
N PHE A 77 0.86 -3.86 -22.64
CA PHE A 77 1.71 -2.97 -21.83
C PHE A 77 2.70 -2.18 -22.70
N ALA A 78 3.06 -2.69 -23.89
CA ALA A 78 4.02 -2.04 -24.78
C ALA A 78 3.47 -0.69 -25.29
N ALA A 79 2.16 -0.57 -25.50
CA ALA A 79 1.49 0.71 -25.81
C ALA A 79 1.62 1.77 -24.69
N HIS A 80 2.02 1.36 -23.48
CA HIS A 80 2.23 2.25 -22.34
C HIS A 80 3.71 2.44 -21.99
N LEU A 81 4.62 1.80 -22.73
CA LEU A 81 6.06 2.03 -22.60
C LEU A 81 6.51 3.08 -23.63
N PRO A 82 7.48 3.95 -23.30
CA PRO A 82 8.18 4.04 -22.01
C PRO A 82 7.29 4.61 -20.88
N LEU A 83 7.35 3.99 -19.70
CA LEU A 83 6.58 4.41 -18.52
C LEU A 83 7.48 5.13 -17.52
N LEU A 84 7.19 6.40 -17.25
CA LEU A 84 7.90 7.24 -16.28
C LEU A 84 7.16 7.32 -14.95
N TYR A 85 7.87 7.12 -13.84
CA TYR A 85 7.40 7.34 -12.47
C TYR A 85 8.57 7.80 -11.59
N VAL A 86 8.29 8.33 -10.39
CA VAL A 86 9.33 8.88 -9.50
C VAL A 86 9.19 8.29 -8.10
N ILE A 87 10.28 7.69 -7.60
CA ILE A 87 10.38 7.21 -6.22
C ILE A 87 11.08 8.28 -5.36
N MET A 88 10.54 8.56 -4.17
CA MET A 88 11.22 9.35 -3.15
C MET A 88 11.99 8.41 -2.20
N GLY A 89 13.32 8.54 -2.19
CA GLY A 89 14.22 7.70 -1.41
C GLY A 89 14.86 8.40 -0.22
N GLU A 90 15.86 7.73 0.37
CA GLU A 90 16.65 8.22 1.50
C GLU A 90 17.17 9.64 1.26
N GLY A 91 17.10 10.49 2.29
CA GLY A 91 17.56 11.87 2.21
C GLY A 91 16.78 12.75 1.22
N ALA A 92 15.56 12.32 0.86
CA ALA A 92 14.68 12.98 -0.10
C ALA A 92 15.28 13.09 -1.51
N VAL A 93 16.12 12.13 -1.89
CA VAL A 93 16.52 11.93 -3.28
C VAL A 93 15.28 11.54 -4.08
N ALA A 94 15.00 12.27 -5.16
CA ALA A 94 13.98 11.87 -6.12
C ALA A 94 14.62 11.01 -7.20
N ILE A 95 14.01 9.88 -7.50
CA ILE A 95 14.55 8.86 -8.41
C ILE A 95 13.54 8.68 -9.56
N PRO A 96 13.60 9.50 -10.61
CA PRO A 96 12.86 9.24 -11.83
C PRO A 96 13.31 7.92 -12.46
N ARG A 97 12.35 7.04 -12.72
CA ARG A 97 12.52 5.74 -13.35
C ARG A 97 11.73 5.67 -14.63
N VAL A 98 12.35 5.09 -15.65
CA VAL A 98 11.71 4.77 -16.91
C VAL A 98 11.74 3.27 -17.10
N ILE A 99 10.55 2.68 -17.22
CA ILE A 99 10.39 1.30 -17.69
C ILE A 99 10.35 1.34 -19.21
N ILE A 100 11.16 0.53 -19.86
CA ILE A 100 11.23 0.36 -21.31
C ILE A 100 11.17 -1.12 -21.66
N GLU A 101 10.94 -1.43 -22.94
CA GLU A 101 11.01 -2.80 -23.41
C GLU A 101 12.43 -3.37 -23.24
N HIS A 102 12.53 -4.68 -23.04
CA HIS A 102 13.81 -5.33 -22.74
C HIS A 102 14.91 -5.07 -23.79
N ASP A 103 14.55 -5.02 -25.07
CA ASP A 103 15.47 -4.80 -26.19
C ASP A 103 15.78 -3.32 -26.47
N GLN A 104 15.04 -2.39 -25.86
CA GLN A 104 15.28 -0.96 -25.99
C GLN A 104 16.49 -0.50 -25.17
N GLU A 105 17.19 0.51 -25.65
CA GLU A 105 18.30 1.15 -24.93
C GLU A 105 17.77 2.18 -23.93
N CYS A 106 18.47 2.31 -22.80
CA CYS A 106 18.18 3.39 -21.86
C CYS A 106 18.36 4.75 -22.55
N PRO A 107 17.55 5.76 -22.17
CA PRO A 107 17.85 7.14 -22.54
C PRO A 107 19.31 7.46 -22.17
N PRO A 108 20.14 7.94 -23.10
CA PRO A 108 21.59 7.99 -22.89
C PRO A 108 22.01 9.03 -21.85
N ARG A 109 21.17 10.04 -21.59
CA ARG A 109 21.39 11.11 -20.61
C ARG A 109 20.11 11.87 -20.32
N LEU A 110 20.20 12.77 -19.35
CA LEU A 110 19.27 13.88 -19.23
C LEU A 110 19.71 15.04 -20.12
N VAL A 111 18.73 15.77 -20.65
CA VAL A 111 18.94 16.96 -21.47
C VAL A 111 18.30 18.18 -20.82
N LEU A 112 18.94 19.33 -21.04
CA LEU A 112 18.34 20.62 -20.71
C LEU A 112 17.45 21.06 -21.86
N LEU A 113 16.17 21.28 -21.56
CA LEU A 113 15.21 21.82 -22.51
C LEU A 113 15.16 23.36 -22.37
N PRO A 114 14.97 24.08 -23.48
CA PRO A 114 14.84 25.54 -23.42
C PRO A 114 13.63 25.93 -22.57
N SER A 115 13.80 26.95 -21.73
CA SER A 115 12.69 27.58 -20.99
C SER A 115 11.66 28.09 -21.98
N GLU A 116 10.36 27.93 -21.69
CA GLU A 116 9.26 28.43 -22.54
C GLU A 116 9.35 29.95 -22.80
N ASP A 117 9.98 30.70 -21.88
CA ASP A 117 10.19 32.15 -22.03
C ASP A 117 11.50 32.51 -22.75
N GLY A 118 12.38 31.54 -23.05
CA GLY A 118 13.68 31.74 -23.68
C GLY A 118 14.69 32.56 -22.86
N THR A 119 14.41 32.88 -21.59
CA THR A 119 15.21 33.84 -20.79
C THR A 119 16.16 33.22 -19.77
N LYS A 120 16.06 31.92 -19.48
CA LYS A 120 16.95 31.24 -18.52
C LYS A 120 17.88 30.26 -19.22
N SER A 121 19.15 30.64 -19.44
CA SER A 121 20.22 29.65 -19.63
C SER A 121 20.65 29.16 -18.26
N ILE A 122 20.21 27.96 -17.89
CA ILE A 122 20.70 27.24 -16.70
C ILE A 122 21.88 26.31 -17.04
N GLU A 123 22.31 26.30 -18.31
CA GLU A 123 23.50 25.57 -18.76
C GLU A 123 24.73 26.01 -17.95
N GLY A 124 25.34 25.06 -17.23
CA GLY A 124 26.48 25.30 -16.34
C GLY A 124 26.15 25.66 -14.89
N GLU A 125 24.87 25.86 -14.54
CA GLU A 125 24.43 26.14 -13.16
C GLU A 125 23.88 24.91 -12.41
N ILE A 126 23.57 23.84 -13.16
CA ILE A 126 23.02 22.58 -12.67
C ILE A 126 23.95 21.46 -13.11
N ASP A 127 24.40 20.66 -12.14
CA ASP A 127 25.06 19.40 -12.41
C ASP A 127 24.03 18.39 -12.92
N ILE A 128 24.18 17.94 -14.16
CA ILE A 128 23.23 17.03 -14.81
C ILE A 128 23.57 15.62 -14.36
N PRO A 129 22.70 14.95 -13.58
CA PRO A 129 22.98 13.61 -13.11
C PRO A 129 22.97 12.61 -14.28
N GLU A 130 23.79 11.58 -14.15
CA GLU A 130 23.84 10.50 -15.12
C GLU A 130 22.53 9.69 -15.11
N VAL A 131 22.22 9.11 -16.27
CA VAL A 131 21.21 8.07 -16.38
C VAL A 131 21.92 6.73 -16.24
N THR A 132 21.47 5.91 -15.30
CA THR A 132 22.04 4.60 -15.04
C THR A 132 21.03 3.52 -15.36
N LEU A 133 21.53 2.38 -15.83
CA LEU A 133 20.77 1.15 -15.88
C LEU A 133 20.54 0.69 -14.43
N ARG A 134 19.28 0.65 -13.99
CA ARG A 134 18.92 0.05 -12.70
C ARG A 134 19.09 -1.47 -12.77
N GLY A 135 18.54 -2.07 -13.82
CA GLY A 135 18.61 -3.50 -14.03
C GLY A 135 17.90 -3.93 -15.31
N VAL A 136 18.27 -5.12 -15.77
CA VAL A 136 17.63 -5.82 -16.89
C VAL A 136 16.80 -6.93 -16.28
N GLY A 137 15.51 -6.98 -16.59
CA GLY A 137 14.63 -8.05 -16.12
C GLY A 137 14.95 -9.37 -16.81
N ASP A 138 14.67 -10.48 -16.12
CA ASP A 138 14.82 -11.82 -16.70
C ASP A 138 13.73 -12.05 -17.76
N MET A 139 14.09 -12.52 -18.95
CA MET A 139 13.13 -12.84 -20.02
C MET A 139 12.45 -14.20 -19.80
N GLU A 140 13.02 -15.04 -18.94
CA GLU A 140 12.56 -16.40 -18.72
C GLU A 140 11.59 -16.49 -17.55
N LEU A 141 10.60 -17.36 -17.73
CA LEU A 141 9.74 -17.78 -16.64
C LEU A 141 10.57 -18.53 -15.59
N PRO A 142 10.23 -18.39 -14.31
CA PRO A 142 8.95 -17.88 -13.82
C PRO A 142 8.89 -16.36 -13.61
N PHE A 143 10.03 -15.69 -13.40
CA PHE A 143 10.07 -14.25 -13.10
C PHE A 143 9.70 -13.37 -14.31
N ALA A 144 10.03 -13.76 -15.54
CA ALA A 144 9.67 -13.08 -16.79
C ALA A 144 9.32 -11.58 -16.63
N PHE A 145 10.35 -10.76 -16.44
CA PHE A 145 10.30 -9.31 -16.55
C PHE A 145 10.87 -8.91 -17.92
N PRO A 146 10.09 -8.96 -19.02
CA PRO A 146 10.52 -8.54 -20.35
C PRO A 146 10.62 -7.02 -20.48
N ILE A 147 11.22 -6.39 -19.49
CA ILE A 147 11.39 -4.95 -19.35
C ILE A 147 12.79 -4.64 -18.83
N LYS A 148 13.21 -3.41 -19.04
CA LYS A 148 14.43 -2.83 -18.48
C LYS A 148 14.05 -1.56 -17.74
N ILE A 149 14.79 -1.26 -16.68
CA ILE A 149 14.56 -0.05 -15.89
C ILE A 149 15.82 0.81 -15.93
N CYS A 150 15.64 2.06 -16.32
CA CYS A 150 16.67 3.09 -16.30
C CYS A 150 16.26 4.11 -15.25
N GLU A 151 17.22 4.63 -14.50
CA GLU A 151 16.95 5.63 -13.48
C GLU A 151 17.97 6.75 -13.49
N THR A 152 17.60 7.86 -12.86
CA THR A 152 18.53 8.94 -12.52
C THR A 152 18.24 9.39 -11.10
N ARG A 153 19.17 10.07 -10.46
CA ARG A 153 19.05 10.48 -9.06
C ARG A 153 19.17 12.00 -8.95
N LEU A 154 18.08 12.64 -8.56
CA LEU A 154 17.99 14.09 -8.35
C LEU A 154 18.21 14.37 -6.86
N GLU A 155 19.47 14.59 -6.49
CA GLU A 155 19.89 14.73 -5.10
C GLU A 155 19.70 16.17 -4.59
N THR A 156 19.94 17.15 -5.46
CA THR A 156 19.90 18.58 -5.08
C THR A 156 18.54 19.22 -5.39
N ASN A 157 18.18 20.26 -4.64
CA ASN A 157 16.96 21.02 -4.92
C ASN A 157 16.98 21.67 -6.31
N LYS A 158 18.15 22.11 -6.80
CA LYS A 158 18.29 22.66 -8.15
C LYS A 158 17.90 21.65 -9.24
N GLN A 159 18.33 20.39 -9.11
CA GLN A 159 17.96 19.32 -10.04
C GLN A 159 16.45 19.03 -9.99
N LYS A 160 15.87 18.96 -8.79
CA LYS A 160 14.43 18.74 -8.57
C LYS A 160 13.58 19.89 -9.13
N ASP A 161 14.03 21.13 -8.95
CA ASP A 161 13.36 22.34 -9.48
C ASP A 161 13.43 22.37 -11.02
N ALA A 162 14.58 22.02 -11.60
CA ALA A 162 14.75 21.94 -13.05
C ALA A 162 13.88 20.84 -13.67
N TRP A 163 13.81 19.67 -13.03
CA TRP A 163 12.88 18.61 -13.42
C TRP A 163 11.42 19.09 -13.34
N SER A 164 11.02 19.65 -12.19
CA SER A 164 9.64 20.07 -11.93
C SER A 164 9.16 21.24 -12.79
N SER A 165 10.09 21.97 -13.41
CA SER A 165 9.82 23.04 -14.37
C SER A 165 9.89 22.59 -15.83
N GLY A 166 10.16 21.30 -16.09
CA GLY A 166 10.29 20.76 -17.44
C GLY A 166 11.60 21.14 -18.13
N LEU A 167 12.55 21.72 -17.40
CA LEU A 167 13.85 22.12 -17.93
C LEU A 167 14.84 20.95 -17.98
N LEU A 168 14.59 19.89 -17.22
CA LEU A 168 15.39 18.67 -17.20
C LEU A 168 14.50 17.47 -17.56
N ALA A 169 14.86 16.75 -18.61
CA ALA A 169 14.11 15.59 -19.10
C ALA A 169 15.03 14.49 -19.61
N PHE A 170 14.51 13.27 -19.74
CA PHE A 170 15.21 12.19 -20.41
C PHE A 170 15.29 12.46 -21.92
N GLU A 171 16.48 12.30 -22.52
CA GLU A 171 16.66 12.48 -23.96
C GLU A 171 15.77 11.52 -24.75
N GLY A 172 15.02 12.03 -25.72
CA GLY A 172 14.15 11.23 -26.59
C GLY A 172 12.83 10.80 -25.95
N LEU A 173 12.55 11.13 -24.69
CA LEU A 173 11.27 10.85 -24.05
C LEU A 173 10.38 12.09 -24.05
N GLN A 174 9.20 11.96 -24.66
CA GLN A 174 8.16 12.97 -24.56
C GLN A 174 7.53 12.90 -23.16
N GLN A 175 7.67 13.98 -22.38
CA GLN A 175 7.10 14.09 -21.05
C GLN A 175 5.84 14.95 -21.10
N ASP A 176 4.72 14.36 -21.55
CA ASP A 176 3.45 15.08 -21.68
C ASP A 176 2.94 15.65 -20.34
N ASN A 177 3.31 14.99 -19.23
CA ASN A 177 3.02 15.44 -17.87
C ASN A 177 4.30 15.42 -17.03
N ILE A 178 4.71 16.60 -16.55
CA ILE A 178 5.85 16.75 -15.65
C ILE A 178 5.41 16.36 -14.24
N ILE A 179 5.98 15.27 -13.72
CA ILE A 179 5.81 14.85 -12.33
C ILE A 179 6.59 15.84 -11.44
N ARG A 180 5.86 16.68 -10.71
CA ARG A 180 6.48 17.69 -9.83
C ARG A 180 7.06 17.03 -8.59
N ILE A 181 8.29 17.37 -8.24
CA ILE A 181 8.98 16.87 -7.06
C ILE A 181 8.82 17.88 -5.93
N PRO A 182 8.06 17.57 -4.86
CA PRO A 182 7.83 18.53 -3.80
C PRO A 182 9.08 18.63 -2.90
N THR A 183 9.40 19.85 -2.47
CA THR A 183 10.32 20.10 -1.34
C THR A 183 9.56 20.41 -0.05
N ASP A 184 8.28 20.73 -0.18
CA ASP A 184 7.36 21.14 0.91
C ASP A 184 5.93 20.68 0.59
N PRO A 185 5.67 19.36 0.52
CA PRO A 185 4.38 18.80 0.08
C PRO A 185 3.27 19.25 1.02
N GLN A 186 2.17 19.82 0.51
CA GLN A 186 1.03 20.24 1.33
C GLN A 186 -0.03 19.15 1.43
N ARG A 187 -0.18 18.35 0.36
CA ARG A 187 -1.15 17.25 0.28
C ARG A 187 -0.44 15.93 0.05
N VAL A 188 -0.59 15.00 0.99
CA VAL A 188 -0.07 13.64 0.87
C VAL A 188 -1.23 12.67 0.75
N LEU A 189 -1.24 11.86 -0.31
CA LEU A 189 -2.19 10.76 -0.44
C LEU A 189 -1.60 9.50 0.20
N LEU A 190 -2.40 8.80 0.99
CA LEU A 190 -2.01 7.61 1.74
C LEU A 190 -2.91 6.44 1.32
N ILE A 191 -2.32 5.32 0.90
CA ILE A 191 -3.04 4.12 0.45
C ILE A 191 -2.23 2.84 0.71
N ALA A 192 -2.87 1.70 0.89
CA ALA A 192 -2.21 0.39 1.05
C ALA A 192 -3.05 -0.74 0.44
N ASP A 193 -2.48 -1.94 0.35
CA ASP A 193 -3.22 -3.17 0.10
C ASP A 193 -4.05 -3.11 -1.22
N THR A 194 -3.35 -2.94 -2.33
CA THR A 194 -3.94 -2.49 -3.62
C THR A 194 -4.31 -3.62 -4.57
N GLY A 195 -3.50 -4.68 -4.66
CA GLY A 195 -3.65 -5.74 -5.67
C GLY A 195 -4.90 -6.63 -5.52
N LEU A 196 -5.15 -7.46 -6.54
CA LEU A 196 -6.28 -8.39 -6.60
C LEU A 196 -6.04 -9.64 -5.74
N ARG A 197 -6.87 -9.88 -4.72
CA ARG A 197 -6.74 -11.05 -3.83
C ARG A 197 -7.00 -12.36 -4.56
N VAL A 198 -5.93 -13.12 -4.78
CA VAL A 198 -6.00 -14.52 -5.26
C VAL A 198 -5.03 -15.37 -4.46
N LYS A 199 -5.56 -16.05 -3.44
CA LYS A 199 -4.82 -16.92 -2.52
C LYS A 199 -5.49 -18.28 -2.50
N ALA A 200 -5.13 -19.13 -3.46
CA ALA A 200 -5.64 -20.49 -3.51
C ALA A 200 -5.00 -21.36 -2.41
N THR A 201 -5.82 -22.09 -1.64
CA THR A 201 -5.35 -23.18 -0.77
C THR A 201 -5.35 -24.52 -1.51
N ASN A 202 -6.22 -24.66 -2.51
CA ASN A 202 -6.17 -25.69 -3.54
C ASN A 202 -6.67 -25.10 -4.88
N LEU A 203 -6.27 -25.68 -6.02
CA LEU A 203 -6.70 -25.19 -7.35
C LEU A 203 -7.97 -25.87 -7.89
N GLY A 204 -8.68 -26.65 -7.07
CA GLY A 204 -9.70 -27.60 -7.55
C GLY A 204 -9.09 -28.74 -8.38
N LEU A 205 -7.81 -29.03 -8.12
CA LEU A 205 -6.99 -30.05 -8.76
C LEU A 205 -6.24 -30.89 -7.71
N GLY A 206 -6.74 -30.99 -6.47
CA GLY A 206 -5.99 -31.58 -5.36
C GLY A 206 -5.00 -30.63 -4.67
N LYS A 207 -4.27 -31.15 -3.67
CA LYS A 207 -3.25 -30.39 -2.90
C LYS A 207 -1.96 -30.23 -3.69
N CYS A 208 -1.46 -29.01 -3.77
CA CYS A 208 -0.21 -28.69 -4.45
C CYS A 208 0.98 -29.00 -3.54
N ASN A 209 1.66 -30.12 -3.79
CA ASN A 209 2.85 -30.56 -3.03
C ASN A 209 4.12 -30.56 -3.89
N GLY A 210 4.13 -29.78 -4.96
CA GLY A 210 5.26 -29.71 -5.89
C GLY A 210 6.40 -28.83 -5.47
N THR A 211 7.37 -28.70 -6.39
CA THR A 211 8.43 -27.70 -6.31
C THR A 211 7.81 -26.34 -6.03
N LYS A 212 8.40 -25.60 -5.10
CA LYS A 212 7.93 -24.26 -4.76
C LYS A 212 8.40 -23.27 -5.82
N LEU A 213 7.45 -22.51 -6.38
CA LEU A 213 7.75 -21.32 -7.16
C LEU A 213 7.43 -20.11 -6.29
N TYR A 214 8.41 -19.21 -6.11
CA TYR A 214 8.32 -18.12 -5.13
C TYR A 214 7.92 -18.66 -3.76
N GLY A 215 8.49 -19.75 -3.26
CA GLY A 215 8.05 -20.32 -1.96
C GLY A 215 6.64 -20.95 -1.92
N ILE A 216 5.83 -20.81 -2.99
CA ILE A 216 4.47 -21.35 -3.12
C ILE A 216 4.52 -22.72 -3.80
N PRO A 217 4.05 -23.80 -3.15
CA PRO A 217 4.01 -25.13 -3.75
C PRO A 217 3.25 -25.15 -5.08
N GLN A 218 3.90 -25.57 -6.15
CA GLN A 218 3.26 -25.72 -7.44
C GLN A 218 2.50 -27.04 -7.52
N CYS A 219 1.46 -27.07 -8.35
CA CYS A 219 0.65 -28.26 -8.55
C CYS A 219 1.30 -29.04 -9.71
N VAL A 220 2.07 -30.10 -9.37
CA VAL A 220 2.76 -30.94 -10.37
C VAL A 220 1.84 -32.05 -10.87
N GLU A 221 2.19 -32.60 -12.03
CA GLU A 221 1.49 -33.65 -12.76
C GLU A 221 1.10 -34.88 -11.91
N ASN A 222 0.17 -35.70 -12.46
CA ASN A 222 -0.44 -36.92 -11.87
C ASN A 222 -1.68 -36.71 -10.97
N PHE A 223 -2.54 -35.76 -11.33
CA PHE A 223 -3.87 -35.65 -10.72
C PHE A 223 -4.74 -36.88 -11.05
N THR A 224 -5.42 -37.43 -10.06
CA THR A 224 -6.48 -38.41 -10.28
C THR A 224 -7.78 -37.69 -10.69
N GLN A 225 -8.74 -38.39 -11.29
CA GLN A 225 -10.06 -37.80 -11.57
C GLN A 225 -10.72 -37.23 -10.30
N ALA A 226 -10.50 -37.89 -9.14
CA ALA A 226 -10.99 -37.42 -7.86
C ALA A 226 -10.30 -36.12 -7.37
N ASP A 227 -9.08 -35.82 -7.85
CA ASP A 227 -8.40 -34.55 -7.56
C ASP A 227 -8.96 -33.41 -8.43
N LEU A 228 -9.30 -33.70 -9.69
CA LEU A 228 -9.88 -32.75 -10.65
C LEU A 228 -11.34 -32.38 -10.34
N ASP A 229 -12.03 -33.22 -9.58
CA ASP A 229 -13.41 -33.01 -9.15
C ASP A 229 -13.51 -32.23 -7.82
N GLN A 230 -12.39 -31.82 -7.23
CA GLN A 230 -12.38 -31.00 -6.01
C GLN A 230 -12.79 -29.57 -6.32
N ALA A 231 -13.57 -28.97 -5.41
CA ALA A 231 -13.83 -27.53 -5.48
C ALA A 231 -12.55 -26.76 -5.13
N GLY A 232 -12.30 -25.68 -5.88
CA GLY A 232 -11.29 -24.69 -5.53
C GLY A 232 -11.56 -24.11 -4.14
N GLU A 233 -10.56 -24.16 -3.25
CA GLU A 233 -10.61 -23.54 -1.93
C GLU A 233 -9.57 -22.41 -1.84
N GLY A 234 -9.91 -21.36 -1.10
CA GLY A 234 -9.04 -20.19 -0.92
C GLY A 234 -9.84 -18.90 -0.78
N SER A 235 -9.14 -17.78 -0.95
CA SER A 235 -9.71 -16.42 -0.98
C SER A 235 -9.52 -15.86 -2.39
N PHE A 236 -10.63 -15.49 -3.02
CA PHE A 236 -10.70 -15.10 -4.43
C PHE A 236 -11.57 -13.85 -4.57
N GLN A 237 -10.96 -12.76 -5.04
CA GLN A 237 -11.66 -11.53 -5.38
C GLN A 237 -12.14 -11.57 -6.83
N GLY A 238 -13.40 -11.25 -7.05
CA GLY A 238 -13.95 -11.11 -8.41
C GLY A 238 -13.46 -9.80 -9.03
N LEU A 239 -13.18 -9.83 -10.34
CA LEU A 239 -12.76 -8.63 -11.07
C LEU A 239 -13.84 -7.53 -11.07
N ASP A 240 -15.11 -7.92 -11.03
CA ASP A 240 -16.27 -7.02 -10.89
C ASP A 240 -16.28 -6.25 -9.55
N ASN A 241 -15.71 -6.86 -8.51
CA ASN A 241 -15.55 -6.29 -7.17
C ASN A 241 -14.16 -5.67 -6.95
N TRP A 242 -13.24 -5.71 -7.92
CA TRP A 242 -11.91 -5.10 -7.79
C TRP A 242 -11.91 -3.69 -8.38
N THR A 243 -11.92 -2.69 -7.51
CA THR A 243 -12.21 -1.29 -7.89
C THR A 243 -10.96 -0.42 -7.96
N LEU A 244 -9.77 -1.02 -7.98
CA LEU A 244 -8.52 -0.28 -7.83
C LEU A 244 -8.32 0.75 -8.94
N LEU A 245 -8.64 0.41 -10.20
CA LEU A 245 -8.52 1.32 -11.34
C LEU A 245 -9.35 2.59 -11.13
N ASP A 246 -10.64 2.44 -10.79
CA ASP A 246 -11.53 3.56 -10.50
C ASP A 246 -11.01 4.40 -9.32
N LEU A 247 -10.53 3.72 -8.27
CA LEU A 247 -10.03 4.39 -7.07
C LEU A 247 -8.77 5.21 -7.36
N MET A 248 -7.80 4.65 -8.08
CA MET A 248 -6.54 5.29 -8.45
C MET A 248 -6.75 6.47 -9.41
N ALA A 249 -7.70 6.36 -10.35
CA ALA A 249 -8.10 7.47 -11.20
C ALA A 249 -8.68 8.63 -10.38
N ARG A 250 -9.58 8.34 -9.43
CA ARG A 250 -10.17 9.35 -8.53
C ARG A 250 -9.16 9.92 -7.54
N ALA A 251 -8.21 9.11 -7.07
CA ALA A 251 -7.09 9.54 -6.24
C ALA A 251 -6.23 10.59 -6.97
N ALA A 252 -5.90 10.36 -8.24
CA ALA A 252 -5.13 11.30 -9.05
C ALA A 252 -5.86 12.66 -9.22
N GLU A 253 -7.20 12.66 -9.33
CA GLU A 253 -8.01 13.89 -9.42
C GLU A 253 -7.89 14.80 -8.18
N THR A 254 -7.50 14.26 -7.02
CA THR A 254 -7.27 15.05 -5.81
C THR A 254 -5.99 15.89 -5.87
N ARG A 255 -5.14 15.65 -6.89
CA ARG A 255 -3.86 16.32 -7.15
C ARG A 255 -2.92 16.30 -5.93
N PRO A 256 -2.50 15.11 -5.47
CA PRO A 256 -1.54 15.03 -4.38
C PRO A 256 -0.19 15.63 -4.80
N ASP A 257 0.54 16.19 -3.83
CA ASP A 257 1.94 16.59 -4.04
C ASP A 257 2.88 15.39 -3.89
N LEU A 258 2.47 14.42 -3.06
CA LEU A 258 3.21 13.21 -2.71
C LEU A 258 2.22 12.07 -2.47
N VAL A 259 2.62 10.84 -2.82
CA VAL A 259 1.86 9.64 -2.51
C VAL A 259 2.70 8.74 -1.61
N ALA A 260 2.14 8.20 -0.54
CA ALA A 260 2.76 7.14 0.26
C ALA A 260 1.92 5.87 0.13
N ILE A 261 2.58 4.77 -0.25
CA ILE A 261 1.93 3.48 -0.47
C ILE A 261 2.49 2.48 0.55
N MET A 262 1.66 2.01 1.48
CA MET A 262 2.09 1.19 2.62
C MET A 262 2.15 -0.31 2.28
N GLY A 263 2.62 -0.67 1.08
CA GLY A 263 2.89 -2.05 0.70
C GLY A 263 1.67 -2.88 0.28
N ASP A 264 1.96 -4.14 -0.04
CA ASP A 264 1.06 -5.13 -0.63
C ASP A 264 0.48 -4.64 -1.98
N TYR A 265 1.35 -4.69 -2.98
CA TYR A 265 1.05 -4.32 -4.36
C TYR A 265 0.49 -5.49 -5.14
N VAL A 266 1.05 -6.69 -4.92
CA VAL A 266 0.72 -7.91 -5.69
C VAL A 266 0.01 -8.92 -4.79
N TYR A 267 -1.26 -9.17 -5.05
CA TYR A 267 -2.06 -10.13 -4.29
C TYR A 267 -2.40 -11.41 -5.04
N ARG A 268 -2.03 -11.47 -6.31
CA ARG A 268 -2.20 -12.64 -7.16
C ARG A 268 -1.02 -13.60 -7.11
N GLN A 269 -0.85 -14.24 -5.96
CA GLN A 269 0.29 -15.13 -5.70
C GLN A 269 0.20 -16.47 -6.46
N SER A 270 -1.02 -16.89 -6.80
CA SER A 270 -1.33 -18.17 -7.42
C SER A 270 -2.31 -18.00 -8.58
N PRO A 271 -2.41 -18.96 -9.51
CA PRO A 271 -3.48 -18.95 -10.50
C PRO A 271 -4.85 -19.05 -9.83
N CYS A 272 -5.89 -18.62 -10.54
CA CYS A 272 -7.28 -18.83 -10.16
C CYS A 272 -7.64 -20.33 -10.35
N PRO A 273 -8.43 -20.97 -9.46
CA PRO A 273 -8.83 -22.38 -9.63
C PRO A 273 -9.63 -22.65 -10.91
N ALA A 274 -9.47 -23.83 -11.51
CA ALA A 274 -10.11 -24.19 -12.79
C ALA A 274 -11.66 -24.34 -12.72
N ASN A 275 -12.20 -24.54 -11.51
CA ASN A 275 -13.63 -24.76 -11.24
C ASN A 275 -14.16 -23.80 -10.14
N SER A 276 -13.71 -22.54 -10.10
CA SER A 276 -14.18 -21.58 -9.08
C SER A 276 -15.65 -21.17 -9.33
N THR A 277 -16.60 -22.05 -8.99
CA THR A 277 -18.03 -21.73 -8.93
C THR A 277 -18.38 -20.88 -7.71
N ALA A 278 -17.40 -20.57 -6.85
CA ALA A 278 -17.54 -19.77 -5.65
C ALA A 278 -17.33 -18.27 -5.96
N ASN A 279 -18.39 -17.62 -6.46
CA ASN A 279 -18.69 -16.17 -6.36
C ASN A 279 -17.67 -15.10 -6.81
N ALA A 280 -16.57 -15.45 -7.47
CA ALA A 280 -15.64 -14.47 -8.02
C ALA A 280 -15.01 -15.03 -9.30
N ASP A 281 -15.42 -14.53 -10.47
CA ASP A 281 -14.81 -14.92 -11.74
C ASP A 281 -13.40 -14.30 -11.84
N CYS A 282 -12.43 -14.92 -11.16
CA CYS A 282 -11.01 -14.57 -11.28
C CYS A 282 -10.32 -15.26 -12.47
N ALA A 283 -11.06 -16.03 -13.28
CA ALA A 283 -10.47 -16.93 -14.28
C ALA A 283 -9.68 -16.18 -15.35
N ALA A 284 -10.00 -14.90 -15.59
CA ALA A 284 -9.28 -14.06 -16.54
C ALA A 284 -7.78 -13.88 -16.21
N ILE A 285 -7.35 -14.07 -14.95
CA ILE A 285 -5.92 -13.99 -14.60
C ILE A 285 -5.11 -15.19 -15.13
N ASN A 286 -5.79 -16.31 -15.40
CA ASN A 286 -5.18 -17.53 -15.92
C ASN A 286 -4.99 -17.48 -17.44
N ILE A 287 -5.57 -16.49 -18.12
CA ILE A 287 -5.45 -16.34 -19.57
C ILE A 287 -3.99 -15.99 -19.86
N PRO A 288 -3.28 -16.79 -20.67
CA PRO A 288 -1.91 -16.48 -21.05
C PRO A 288 -1.93 -15.27 -21.98
N ALA A 289 -1.06 -14.29 -21.71
CA ALA A 289 -0.55 -13.43 -22.77
C ALA A 289 0.27 -14.33 -23.70
N ASN A 290 -0.32 -14.94 -24.73
CA ASN A 290 0.34 -15.61 -25.86
C ASN A 290 1.40 -16.73 -25.58
N PHE A 291 1.61 -17.19 -24.34
CA PHE A 291 2.68 -18.14 -23.96
C PHE A 291 2.20 -19.50 -23.40
N ALA A 292 0.95 -19.93 -23.64
CA ALA A 292 0.52 -21.29 -23.34
C ALA A 292 1.05 -22.32 -24.35
N THR A 293 2.35 -22.58 -24.30
CA THR A 293 2.89 -23.87 -24.69
C THR A 293 3.43 -24.50 -23.42
N ASN A 294 3.21 -25.81 -23.18
CA ASN A 294 3.85 -26.56 -22.10
C ASN A 294 5.38 -26.38 -22.18
N THR A 295 5.93 -25.36 -21.52
CA THR A 295 7.36 -25.10 -21.49
C THR A 295 7.95 -25.77 -20.26
N SER A 296 8.90 -26.68 -20.50
CA SER A 296 9.74 -27.23 -19.45
C SER A 296 10.60 -26.11 -18.84
N ILE A 297 10.58 -25.98 -17.51
CA ILE A 297 11.54 -25.12 -16.79
C ILE A 297 12.93 -25.81 -16.86
N PRO A 298 14.05 -25.07 -16.89
CA PRO A 298 15.40 -25.65 -16.82
C PRO A 298 15.56 -26.52 -15.56
N SER A 299 15.41 -27.84 -15.73
CA SER A 299 15.56 -28.94 -14.74
C SER A 299 14.76 -30.19 -15.15
N GLY A 300 13.97 -30.14 -16.23
CA GLY A 300 13.19 -31.29 -16.71
C GLY A 300 11.88 -31.49 -15.95
N THR A 301 11.48 -30.53 -15.13
CA THR A 301 10.16 -30.50 -14.50
C THR A 301 9.16 -29.82 -15.45
N ILE A 302 8.12 -30.53 -15.86
CA ILE A 302 6.99 -29.95 -16.59
C ILE A 302 6.08 -29.29 -15.55
N VAL A 303 5.85 -27.98 -15.67
CA VAL A 303 4.89 -27.24 -14.85
C VAL A 303 3.71 -26.91 -15.76
N ASN A 304 2.53 -27.42 -15.44
CA ASN A 304 1.31 -27.21 -16.24
C ASN A 304 0.74 -25.78 -16.12
N PHE A 305 1.36 -24.92 -15.33
CA PHE A 305 0.92 -23.55 -15.07
C PHE A 305 2.05 -22.57 -15.33
N VAL A 306 2.06 -22.01 -16.54
CA VAL A 306 2.84 -20.82 -16.86
C VAL A 306 2.21 -19.64 -16.10
N PRO A 307 3.01 -18.81 -15.40
CA PRO A 307 2.54 -17.53 -14.87
C PRO A 307 1.77 -16.75 -15.95
N GLY A 308 0.50 -16.50 -15.68
CA GLY A 308 -0.35 -15.63 -16.49
C GLY A 308 -0.18 -14.20 -16.01
N HIS A 309 -1.29 -13.48 -15.87
CA HIS A 309 -1.26 -12.24 -15.10
C HIS A 309 -1.28 -12.60 -13.62
N TRP A 310 -0.30 -13.32 -13.09
CA TRP A 310 -0.17 -13.68 -11.66
C TRP A 310 1.27 -14.10 -11.34
N GLY A 311 1.66 -14.01 -10.06
CA GLY A 311 3.02 -14.31 -9.60
C GLY A 311 3.95 -13.09 -9.63
N ASP A 312 5.20 -13.31 -9.23
CA ASP A 312 6.25 -12.27 -9.23
C ASP A 312 6.89 -12.14 -10.62
N ASN A 313 6.14 -11.54 -11.53
CA ASN A 313 6.56 -11.23 -12.90
C ASN A 313 5.93 -9.93 -13.40
N TRP A 314 6.43 -9.42 -14.52
CA TRP A 314 5.95 -8.15 -15.07
C TRP A 314 4.46 -8.14 -15.34
N PHE A 315 3.87 -9.23 -15.85
CA PHE A 315 2.44 -9.29 -16.13
C PHE A 315 1.59 -9.20 -14.87
N GLY A 316 2.02 -9.86 -13.79
CA GLY A 316 1.41 -9.75 -12.47
C GLY A 316 1.48 -8.32 -11.93
N TRP A 317 2.67 -7.72 -11.91
CA TRP A 317 2.89 -6.35 -11.45
C TRP A 317 2.17 -5.30 -12.30
N TRP A 318 2.14 -5.49 -13.62
CA TRP A 318 1.42 -4.64 -14.57
C TRP A 318 -0.06 -4.64 -14.26
N ALA A 319 -0.65 -5.83 -14.17
CA ALA A 319 -2.07 -5.99 -13.95
C ALA A 319 -2.49 -5.48 -12.57
N ASP A 320 -1.79 -5.87 -11.48
CA ASP A 320 -2.19 -5.55 -10.10
C ASP A 320 -1.91 -4.10 -9.69
N PHE A 321 -0.87 -3.48 -10.24
CA PHE A 321 -0.44 -2.18 -9.76
C PHE A 321 -0.20 -1.15 -10.85
N PHE A 322 0.70 -1.39 -11.81
CA PHE A 322 1.13 -0.32 -12.72
C PHE A 322 0.00 0.19 -13.60
N PHE A 323 -0.79 -0.70 -14.21
CA PHE A 323 -1.93 -0.31 -15.04
C PHE A 323 -2.98 0.50 -14.26
N PRO A 324 -3.53 0.01 -13.12
CA PRO A 324 -4.50 0.80 -12.36
C PRO A 324 -3.90 2.08 -11.76
N ALA A 325 -2.63 2.07 -11.36
CA ALA A 325 -1.97 3.24 -10.76
C ALA A 325 -1.44 4.25 -11.79
N LEU A 326 -1.53 3.99 -13.11
CA LEU A 326 -1.03 4.90 -14.16
C LEU A 326 -1.42 6.38 -13.93
N PRO A 327 -2.69 6.73 -13.63
CA PRO A 327 -3.07 8.13 -13.40
C PRO A 327 -2.32 8.74 -12.20
N LEU A 328 -2.14 7.95 -11.13
CA LEU A 328 -1.53 8.42 -9.90
C LEU A 328 0.01 8.55 -10.05
N LEU A 329 0.66 7.56 -10.66
CA LEU A 329 2.11 7.56 -10.93
C LEU A 329 2.53 8.72 -11.83
N LYS A 330 1.65 9.17 -12.74
CA LYS A 330 1.86 10.35 -13.60
C LYS A 330 1.59 11.68 -12.88
N SER A 331 0.96 11.66 -11.71
CA SER A 331 0.53 12.87 -11.01
C SER A 331 1.53 13.35 -9.95
N ALA A 332 2.17 12.42 -9.23
CA ALA A 332 3.01 12.72 -8.08
C ALA A 332 4.05 11.62 -7.83
N PRO A 333 5.20 11.96 -7.20
CA PRO A 333 6.18 10.99 -6.78
C PRO A 333 5.64 10.14 -5.61
N ILE A 334 6.16 8.92 -5.48
CA ILE A 334 5.72 7.92 -4.50
C ILE A 334 6.82 7.59 -3.47
N ILE A 335 6.43 7.45 -2.20
CA ILE A 335 7.19 6.70 -1.19
C ILE A 335 6.59 5.29 -1.14
N ALA A 336 7.40 4.30 -1.52
CA ALA A 336 6.99 2.90 -1.51
C ALA A 336 7.45 2.20 -0.22
N VAL A 337 6.52 1.59 0.49
CA VAL A 337 6.80 0.67 1.61
C VAL A 337 6.65 -0.76 1.11
N ARG A 338 7.42 -1.70 1.68
CA ARG A 338 7.34 -3.12 1.35
C ARG A 338 6.33 -3.82 2.25
N GLY A 339 5.40 -4.56 1.65
CA GLY A 339 4.44 -5.38 2.40
C GLY A 339 4.83 -6.85 2.46
N ASN A 340 4.11 -7.64 3.26
CA ASN A 340 4.40 -9.07 3.39
C ASN A 340 4.01 -9.86 2.12
N HIS A 341 3.26 -9.27 1.19
CA HIS A 341 3.07 -9.80 -0.16
C HIS A 341 4.28 -9.61 -1.07
N GLU A 342 5.22 -8.76 -0.68
CA GLU A 342 6.48 -8.51 -1.38
C GLU A 342 7.68 -9.12 -0.65
N ASN A 343 7.49 -10.12 0.22
CA ASN A 343 8.62 -10.88 0.75
C ASN A 343 9.21 -11.84 -0.32
N CYS A 344 10.37 -12.44 -0.04
CA CYS A 344 11.05 -13.30 -1.03
C CYS A 344 10.31 -14.61 -1.35
N ALA A 345 9.34 -15.00 -0.53
CA ALA A 345 8.45 -16.12 -0.81
C ALA A 345 7.18 -15.69 -1.58
N ARG A 346 7.17 -14.49 -2.16
CA ARG A 346 6.07 -13.91 -2.93
C ARG A 346 6.65 -12.92 -3.95
N ALA A 347 6.23 -11.66 -3.95
CA ALA A 347 6.60 -10.65 -4.94
C ALA A 347 7.90 -9.85 -4.62
N GLY A 348 8.84 -10.46 -3.89
CA GLY A 348 10.01 -9.73 -3.39
C GLY A 348 11.05 -9.35 -4.44
N HIS A 349 11.18 -10.12 -5.52
CA HIS A 349 12.07 -9.74 -6.61
C HIS A 349 11.53 -8.50 -7.32
N GLY A 350 10.25 -8.53 -7.70
CA GLY A 350 9.61 -7.40 -8.36
C GLY A 350 9.60 -6.14 -7.51
N TYR A 351 9.41 -6.23 -6.19
CA TYR A 351 9.52 -5.06 -5.31
C TYR A 351 10.92 -4.43 -5.35
N LEU A 352 11.97 -5.24 -5.21
CA LEU A 352 13.35 -4.75 -5.25
C LEU A 352 13.70 -4.19 -6.62
N PHE A 353 13.18 -4.78 -7.69
CA PHE A 353 13.40 -4.34 -9.05
C PHE A 353 12.63 -3.06 -9.40
N LEU A 354 11.35 -2.96 -9.04
CA LEU A 354 10.43 -1.90 -9.47
C LEU A 354 10.28 -0.76 -8.46
N MET A 355 10.22 -1.05 -7.16
CA MET A 355 9.78 -0.12 -6.12
C MET A 355 10.88 0.34 -5.18
N ASP A 356 11.81 -0.54 -4.80
CA ASP A 356 12.82 -0.22 -3.80
C ASP A 356 13.65 1.02 -4.17
N GLN A 357 13.92 1.89 -3.21
CA GLN A 357 14.62 3.16 -3.43
C GLN A 357 16.14 2.98 -3.56
N ALA A 358 16.68 1.90 -3.00
CA ALA A 358 18.10 1.62 -3.05
C ALA A 358 18.53 1.18 -4.48
N PRO A 359 19.83 1.29 -4.80
CA PRO A 359 20.39 0.70 -6.01
C PRO A 359 20.07 -0.80 -6.06
N TYR A 360 19.66 -1.28 -7.23
CA TYR A 360 19.33 -2.68 -7.44
C TYR A 360 20.60 -3.51 -7.57
N ASN A 361 20.81 -4.46 -6.65
CA ASN A 361 22.00 -5.32 -6.60
C ASN A 361 21.75 -6.74 -7.19
N GLY A 362 20.65 -6.92 -7.93
CA GLY A 362 20.07 -8.24 -8.21
C GLY A 362 20.75 -9.10 -9.29
N THR A 363 22.06 -8.98 -9.51
CA THR A 363 22.79 -9.82 -10.48
C THR A 363 24.00 -10.58 -9.94
N ASP A 364 24.49 -10.30 -8.72
CA ASP A 364 25.88 -10.67 -8.41
C ASP A 364 26.13 -12.00 -7.68
N ALA A 365 25.14 -12.72 -7.13
CA ALA A 365 25.48 -13.93 -6.35
C ALA A 365 24.35 -14.95 -6.06
N GLY A 366 23.42 -15.20 -6.98
CA GLY A 366 22.46 -16.31 -6.81
C GLY A 366 21.37 -16.14 -5.74
N SER A 367 21.25 -14.96 -5.13
CA SER A 367 20.05 -14.55 -4.37
C SER A 367 19.28 -13.51 -5.18
N TYR A 368 18.13 -13.90 -5.72
CA TYR A 368 17.26 -13.05 -6.55
C TYR A 368 16.45 -12.04 -5.72
N CYS A 369 16.54 -12.11 -4.38
CA CYS A 369 15.78 -11.30 -3.45
C CYS A 369 16.56 -11.08 -2.15
N LEU A 370 16.26 -9.98 -1.47
CA LEU A 370 16.70 -9.64 -0.12
C LEU A 370 15.55 -9.85 0.86
N ASP A 371 15.81 -10.60 1.94
CA ASP A 371 14.77 -10.89 2.95
C ASP A 371 14.19 -9.61 3.58
N TYR A 372 15.01 -8.57 3.71
CA TYR A 372 14.61 -7.27 4.23
C TYR A 372 15.54 -6.14 3.76
N THR A 373 15.03 -4.91 3.81
CA THR A 373 15.75 -3.67 3.50
C THR A 373 15.94 -2.81 4.75
N ALA A 374 16.99 -1.98 4.76
CA ALA A 374 17.26 -1.12 5.91
C ALA A 374 16.25 0.04 5.98
N PRO A 375 15.83 0.47 7.20
CA PRO A 375 15.00 1.66 7.35
C PRO A 375 15.69 2.90 6.81
N TYR A 376 14.89 3.82 6.30
CA TYR A 376 15.34 5.07 5.70
C TYR A 376 14.37 6.21 6.03
N HIS A 377 14.74 7.45 5.74
CA HIS A 377 13.95 8.64 5.98
C HIS A 377 13.91 9.56 4.76
N VAL A 378 12.75 10.19 4.56
CA VAL A 378 12.47 11.12 3.46
C VAL A 378 12.14 12.49 4.06
N PRO A 379 13.15 13.35 4.27
CA PRO A 379 12.95 14.67 4.86
C PRO A 379 12.41 15.71 3.88
N PHE A 380 11.38 16.43 4.29
CA PHE A 380 10.87 17.63 3.63
C PHE A 380 11.03 18.84 4.54
N LYS A 381 10.68 20.03 4.04
CA LYS A 381 10.90 21.29 4.77
C LYS A 381 10.25 21.33 6.16
N ASN A 382 9.06 20.75 6.36
CA ASN A 382 8.31 20.84 7.62
C ASN A 382 8.09 19.48 8.32
N GLU A 383 8.28 18.37 7.61
CA GLU A 383 8.03 17.01 8.09
C GLU A 383 9.03 16.04 7.49
N GLN A 384 9.17 14.87 8.11
CA GLN A 384 9.85 13.73 7.50
C GLN A 384 9.02 12.47 7.61
N PHE A 385 9.21 11.57 6.64
CA PHE A 385 8.67 10.23 6.64
C PHE A 385 9.78 9.24 7.00
N LEU A 386 9.54 8.39 7.99
CA LEU A 386 10.45 7.36 8.47
C LEU A 386 9.91 6.01 7.98
N VAL A 387 10.60 5.37 7.04
CA VAL A 387 10.11 4.18 6.35
C VAL A 387 10.75 2.92 6.93
N MET A 388 9.91 1.94 7.29
CA MET A 388 10.29 0.64 7.82
C MET A 388 9.91 -0.47 6.83
N ASP A 389 10.81 -1.45 6.66
CA ASP A 389 10.48 -2.75 6.07
C ASP A 389 10.15 -3.74 7.20
N ASP A 390 8.88 -4.11 7.30
CA ASP A 390 8.36 -5.08 8.27
C ASP A 390 7.71 -6.30 7.59
N SER A 391 8.00 -6.49 6.29
CA SER A 391 7.43 -7.54 5.44
C SER A 391 7.76 -8.97 5.86
N PHE A 392 8.79 -9.14 6.68
CA PHE A 392 9.36 -10.45 7.06
C PHE A 392 8.93 -10.94 8.45
N ILE A 393 8.08 -10.21 9.16
CA ILE A 393 7.57 -10.64 10.48
C ILE A 393 6.70 -11.89 10.32
N ASN A 394 7.01 -12.93 11.09
CA ASN A 394 6.20 -14.14 11.17
C ASN A 394 5.05 -13.97 12.20
N PRO A 395 3.78 -13.97 11.77
CA PRO A 395 2.66 -13.83 12.70
C PRO A 395 2.32 -15.14 13.43
N LEU A 396 1.79 -15.02 14.64
CA LEU A 396 1.14 -16.12 15.34
C LEU A 396 -0.09 -16.59 14.55
N ASN A 397 -0.32 -17.90 14.48
CA ASN A 397 -1.51 -18.54 13.87
C ASN A 397 -1.86 -18.09 12.44
N GLY A 398 -0.88 -17.63 11.65
CA GLY A 398 -1.12 -17.18 10.27
C GLY A 398 -1.61 -15.73 10.13
N GLY A 399 -1.70 -14.98 11.24
CA GLY A 399 -2.00 -13.55 11.24
C GLY A 399 -3.49 -13.20 11.15
N ILE A 400 -3.78 -11.95 10.81
CA ILE A 400 -5.12 -11.36 10.88
C ILE A 400 -6.17 -12.08 10.02
N ASP A 401 -5.75 -12.70 8.92
CA ASP A 401 -6.60 -13.54 8.04
C ASP A 401 -7.29 -14.70 8.79
N HIS A 402 -6.79 -15.09 9.98
CA HIS A 402 -7.24 -16.25 10.74
C HIS A 402 -8.05 -15.88 12.00
N PHE A 403 -8.29 -14.60 12.24
CA PHE A 403 -9.09 -14.15 13.38
C PHE A 403 -10.57 -14.50 13.19
N ASN A 404 -11.28 -14.66 14.31
CA ASN A 404 -12.70 -14.95 14.31
C ASN A 404 -13.54 -13.68 14.24
N PHE A 405 -13.92 -13.27 13.03
CA PHE A 405 -14.80 -12.12 12.78
C PHE A 405 -16.29 -12.47 12.76
N THR A 406 -16.76 -13.36 13.65
CA THR A 406 -18.19 -13.69 13.70
C THR A 406 -19.01 -12.47 14.13
N ASN A 407 -20.03 -12.12 13.35
CA ASN A 407 -20.89 -10.98 13.68
C ASN A 407 -21.55 -11.17 15.06
N GLY A 408 -21.46 -10.15 15.91
CA GLY A 408 -22.05 -10.13 17.25
C GLY A 408 -21.20 -10.79 18.35
N THR A 409 -20.00 -11.31 18.05
CA THR A 409 -19.10 -11.83 19.11
C THR A 409 -18.19 -10.74 19.67
N CYS A 410 -17.90 -9.71 18.89
CA CYS A 410 -16.97 -8.66 19.28
C CYS A 410 -17.42 -7.96 20.57
N PRO A 411 -16.47 -7.63 21.47
CA PRO A 411 -16.76 -6.89 22.69
C PRO A 411 -17.58 -5.63 22.44
N GLN A 412 -18.46 -5.33 23.38
CA GLN A 412 -19.26 -4.10 23.37
C GLN A 412 -18.63 -3.08 24.32
N ALA A 413 -19.04 -1.81 24.19
CA ALA A 413 -18.68 -0.79 25.17
C ALA A 413 -19.14 -1.22 26.58
N PRO A 414 -18.24 -1.21 27.58
CA PRO A 414 -18.57 -1.62 28.93
C PRO A 414 -19.53 -0.62 29.59
N THR A 415 -20.56 -1.14 30.28
CA THR A 415 -21.58 -0.30 30.93
C THR A 415 -21.10 0.34 32.24
N ASP A 416 -20.02 -0.17 32.81
CA ASP A 416 -19.42 0.30 34.07
C ASP A 416 -18.23 1.25 33.84
N GLU A 417 -18.03 1.68 32.59
CA GLU A 417 -16.91 2.53 32.16
C GLU A 417 -15.51 1.93 32.39
N SER A 418 -15.42 0.61 32.62
CA SER A 418 -14.13 -0.07 32.74
C SER A 418 -13.29 0.05 31.46
N LEU A 419 -11.97 0.10 31.62
CA LEU A 419 -11.05 0.10 30.47
C LEU A 419 -10.80 -1.34 30.01
N ILE A 420 -10.75 -1.53 28.71
CA ILE A 420 -10.41 -2.78 28.04
C ILE A 420 -8.95 -2.68 27.59
N VAL A 421 -8.11 -3.60 28.05
CA VAL A 421 -6.75 -3.75 27.57
C VAL A 421 -6.75 -4.83 26.49
N PRO A 422 -6.47 -4.49 25.22
CA PRO A 422 -6.41 -5.51 24.16
C PRO A 422 -5.37 -6.58 24.48
N THR A 423 -5.69 -7.84 24.19
CA THR A 423 -4.73 -8.94 24.27
C THR A 423 -3.70 -8.84 23.16
N SER A 424 -2.52 -9.42 23.35
CA SER A 424 -1.45 -9.37 22.34
C SER A 424 -1.19 -10.74 21.71
N GLN A 425 -0.97 -10.76 20.40
CA GLN A 425 -0.61 -11.96 19.65
C GLN A 425 0.87 -12.30 19.84
N ASN A 426 1.25 -12.77 21.03
CA ASN A 426 2.64 -13.08 21.38
C ASN A 426 3.15 -14.32 20.60
N PRO A 427 4.08 -14.18 19.63
CA PRO A 427 4.56 -15.30 18.82
C PRO A 427 5.38 -16.34 19.60
N TYR A 428 5.92 -15.99 20.78
CA TYR A 428 6.59 -16.97 21.66
C TYR A 428 5.64 -18.02 22.24
N LEU A 429 4.32 -17.83 22.11
CA LEU A 429 3.34 -18.85 22.47
C LEU A 429 3.30 -20.01 21.47
N ASP A 430 3.95 -19.87 20.29
CA ASP A 430 4.20 -20.98 19.38
C ASP A 430 5.62 -21.55 19.60
N PRO A 431 5.77 -22.71 20.25
CA PRO A 431 7.08 -23.31 20.53
C PRO A 431 7.85 -23.73 19.26
N LYS A 432 7.26 -23.58 18.06
CA LYS A 432 7.94 -23.78 16.77
C LYS A 432 8.66 -22.52 16.27
N GLN A 433 8.45 -21.35 16.89
CA GLN A 433 8.90 -20.06 16.35
C GLN A 433 9.95 -19.33 17.22
N ASP A 434 10.27 -19.81 18.42
CA ASP A 434 11.14 -19.12 19.40
C ASP A 434 12.44 -18.54 18.81
N ASN A 435 13.16 -19.31 17.99
CA ASN A 435 14.44 -18.85 17.41
C ASN A 435 14.25 -17.77 16.34
N ALA A 436 13.20 -17.87 15.52
CA ALA A 436 12.89 -16.87 14.50
C ALA A 436 12.42 -15.57 15.16
N THR A 437 11.54 -15.67 16.16
CA THR A 437 11.05 -14.52 16.94
C THR A 437 12.20 -13.77 17.63
N ASN A 438 13.18 -14.49 18.20
CA ASN A 438 14.38 -13.86 18.79
C ASN A 438 15.21 -13.08 17.75
N ALA A 439 15.40 -13.63 16.55
CA ALA A 439 16.14 -12.97 15.48
C ALA A 439 15.41 -11.73 14.96
N ASP A 440 14.10 -11.84 14.74
CA ASP A 440 13.24 -10.73 14.33
C ASP A 440 13.29 -9.60 15.36
N LEU A 441 13.14 -9.90 16.65
CA LEU A 441 13.21 -8.89 17.72
C LEU A 441 14.55 -8.14 17.75
N ALA A 442 15.67 -8.85 17.61
CA ALA A 442 16.99 -8.22 17.57
C ALA A 442 17.14 -7.28 16.35
N GLN A 443 16.62 -7.71 15.19
CA GLN A 443 16.65 -6.92 13.96
C GLN A 443 15.75 -5.68 14.08
N PHE A 444 14.52 -5.81 14.56
CA PHE A 444 13.60 -4.69 14.73
C PHE A 444 14.03 -3.74 15.84
N THR A 445 14.68 -4.22 16.90
CA THR A 445 15.28 -3.34 17.92
C THR A 445 16.32 -2.43 17.28
N THR A 446 17.21 -3.01 16.45
CA THR A 446 18.20 -2.23 15.69
C THR A 446 17.53 -1.23 14.73
N TYR A 447 16.42 -1.61 14.09
CA TYR A 447 15.70 -0.72 13.19
C TYR A 447 14.99 0.41 13.92
N MET A 448 14.37 0.15 15.07
CA MET A 448 13.75 1.16 15.91
C MET A 448 14.77 2.16 16.48
N GLU A 449 15.99 1.70 16.78
CA GLU A 449 17.09 2.62 17.13
C GLU A 449 17.46 3.55 15.97
N LYS A 450 17.50 3.05 14.73
CA LYS A 450 17.72 3.88 13.54
C LYS A 450 16.60 4.89 13.34
N ILE A 451 15.34 4.45 13.40
CA ILE A 451 14.15 5.31 13.32
C ILE A 451 14.20 6.42 14.38
N ARG A 452 14.52 6.06 15.63
CA ARG A 452 14.69 7.03 16.72
C ARG A 452 15.78 8.05 16.38
N ASN A 453 16.92 7.62 15.85
CA ASN A 453 18.00 8.52 15.47
C ASN A 453 17.62 9.44 14.30
N PHE A 454 16.97 8.92 13.26
CA PHE A 454 16.45 9.74 12.16
C PHE A 454 15.44 10.78 12.66
N SER A 455 14.59 10.40 13.60
CA SER A 455 13.56 11.31 14.15
C SER A 455 14.12 12.58 14.79
N LEU A 456 15.40 12.61 15.17
CA LEU A 456 16.05 13.77 15.78
C LEU A 456 16.27 14.93 14.80
N SER A 457 16.27 14.67 13.49
CA SER A 457 16.53 15.69 12.47
C SER A 457 15.32 16.60 12.19
N HIS A 458 14.09 16.16 12.53
CA HIS A 458 12.86 16.93 12.32
C HIS A 458 11.94 16.88 13.54
N GLU A 459 11.14 17.93 13.72
CA GLU A 459 10.15 17.99 14.80
C GLU A 459 8.94 17.11 14.51
N THR A 460 8.46 17.11 13.26
CA THR A 460 7.29 16.33 12.83
C THR A 460 7.73 15.10 12.05
N ASN A 461 7.37 13.91 12.55
CA ASN A 461 7.77 12.64 11.95
C ASN A 461 6.57 11.71 11.76
N PHE A 462 6.42 11.21 10.55
CA PHE A 462 5.45 10.18 10.18
C PHE A 462 6.18 8.85 10.02
N TYR A 463 5.77 7.83 10.77
CA TYR A 463 6.30 6.48 10.61
C TYR A 463 5.46 5.73 9.59
N LEU A 464 6.10 5.21 8.54
CA LEU A 464 5.47 4.41 7.50
C LEU A 464 5.97 2.96 7.62
N SER A 465 5.04 2.02 7.72
CA SER A 465 5.31 0.58 7.73
C SER A 465 4.15 -0.13 7.04
N HIS A 466 4.28 -1.41 6.66
CA HIS A 466 3.12 -2.12 6.14
C HIS A 466 2.23 -2.60 7.30
N ARG A 467 2.82 -3.14 8.36
CA ARG A 467 2.07 -3.67 9.50
C ARG A 467 1.86 -2.60 10.58
N PRO A 468 0.63 -2.45 11.09
CA PRO A 468 0.31 -1.37 12.03
C PRO A 468 0.69 -1.71 13.48
N VAL A 469 1.35 -0.77 14.16
CA VAL A 469 1.92 -1.03 15.50
C VAL A 469 0.88 -0.97 16.63
N PHE A 470 -0.14 -0.10 16.52
CA PHE A 470 -1.14 0.09 17.59
C PHE A 470 -2.55 -0.29 17.16
N ALA A 471 -2.71 -0.86 15.96
CA ALA A 471 -4.03 -1.20 15.48
C ALA A 471 -4.60 -2.38 16.27
N VAL A 472 -5.93 -2.39 16.35
CA VAL A 472 -6.68 -3.38 17.10
C VAL A 472 -7.67 -4.09 16.19
N ALA A 473 -7.95 -5.34 16.50
CA ALA A 473 -8.96 -6.12 15.81
C ALA A 473 -9.77 -6.93 16.81
N CYS A 474 -10.96 -7.33 16.38
CA CYS A 474 -11.77 -8.30 17.11
C CYS A 474 -11.31 -9.72 16.76
N ASP A 475 -11.09 -10.56 17.77
CA ASP A 475 -10.91 -12.00 17.62
C ASP A 475 -11.89 -12.73 18.53
N GLY A 476 -13.04 -13.13 17.97
CA GLY A 476 -14.11 -13.75 18.73
C GLY A 476 -14.68 -12.78 19.76
N SER A 477 -14.44 -13.04 21.04
CA SER A 477 -14.92 -12.24 22.17
C SER A 477 -13.84 -11.35 22.80
N GLU A 478 -12.69 -11.18 22.14
CA GLU A 478 -11.58 -10.39 22.63
C GLU A 478 -11.24 -9.25 21.66
N MET A 479 -10.77 -8.14 22.22
CA MET A 479 -10.05 -7.12 21.46
C MET A 479 -8.57 -7.48 21.50
N THR A 480 -7.93 -7.45 20.34
CA THR A 480 -6.56 -7.91 20.15
C THR A 480 -5.73 -6.81 19.49
N SER A 481 -4.55 -6.53 20.03
CA SER A 481 -3.54 -5.68 19.40
C SER A 481 -2.62 -6.51 18.51
N LEU A 482 -2.25 -5.98 17.35
CA LEU A 482 -1.39 -6.65 16.37
C LEU A 482 0.10 -6.34 16.58
N ASP A 483 0.95 -7.06 15.86
CA ASP A 483 2.38 -6.76 15.69
C ASP A 483 3.19 -6.64 16.98
N TRP A 484 3.00 -7.63 17.85
CA TRP A 484 3.74 -7.78 19.11
C TRP A 484 5.25 -7.63 18.95
N THR A 485 5.85 -8.24 17.91
CA THR A 485 7.31 -8.14 17.65
C THR A 485 7.77 -6.69 17.51
N ILE A 486 7.03 -5.87 16.78
CA ILE A 486 7.36 -4.44 16.64
C ILE A 486 7.15 -3.73 17.97
N GLN A 487 6.02 -3.98 18.65
CA GLN A 487 5.73 -3.37 19.95
C GLN A 487 6.83 -3.67 20.98
N GLN A 488 7.35 -4.90 21.03
CA GLN A 488 8.43 -5.27 21.96
C GLN A 488 9.78 -4.68 21.59
N SER A 489 10.01 -4.32 20.33
CA SER A 489 11.24 -3.67 19.87
C SER A 489 11.34 -2.18 20.27
N LEU A 490 10.28 -1.62 20.87
CA LEU A 490 10.23 -0.22 21.26
C LEU A 490 11.03 0.03 22.55
N ALA A 491 12.19 0.69 22.39
CA ALA A 491 12.94 1.27 23.50
C ALA A 491 12.33 2.58 24.01
N ALA A 492 12.78 3.04 25.19
CA ALA A 492 12.33 4.29 25.78
C ALA A 492 12.57 5.47 24.83
N ASN A 493 11.59 6.36 24.69
CA ASN A 493 11.62 7.56 23.85
C ASN A 493 11.67 7.30 22.34
N THR A 494 11.59 6.04 21.86
CA THR A 494 11.53 5.73 20.41
C THR A 494 10.42 6.50 19.72
N LEU A 495 9.30 6.74 20.43
CA LEU A 495 8.10 7.34 19.86
C LEU A 495 7.96 8.84 20.09
N ASP A 496 8.81 9.48 20.88
CA ASP A 496 8.59 10.85 21.40
C ASP A 496 8.46 11.93 20.32
N ARG A 497 9.03 11.66 19.15
CA ARG A 497 9.02 12.56 17.99
C ARG A 497 8.14 12.08 16.85
N VAL A 498 7.54 10.89 16.99
CA VAL A 498 6.62 10.31 16.01
C VAL A 498 5.20 10.79 16.33
N VAL A 499 4.61 11.53 15.40
CA VAL A 499 3.25 12.10 15.56
C VAL A 499 2.17 11.18 15.03
N ALA A 500 2.47 10.36 14.03
CA ALA A 500 1.60 9.30 13.55
C ALA A 500 2.38 8.10 12.99
N MET A 501 1.75 6.94 13.07
CA MET A 501 2.14 5.68 12.44
C MET A 501 1.10 5.30 11.41
N ILE A 502 1.53 5.00 10.20
CA ILE A 502 0.66 4.82 9.04
C ILE A 502 1.02 3.48 8.41
N GLY A 503 0.03 2.59 8.30
CA GLY A 503 0.21 1.27 7.71
C GLY A 503 -0.97 0.77 6.90
N GLY A 504 -0.88 -0.49 6.50
CA GLY A 504 -1.86 -1.27 5.76
C GLY A 504 -2.12 -2.60 6.47
N HIS A 505 -2.00 -3.72 5.74
CA HIS A 505 -2.03 -5.11 6.22
C HIS A 505 -3.40 -5.61 6.69
N MET A 506 -4.11 -4.80 7.48
CA MET A 506 -5.50 -5.07 7.84
C MET A 506 -6.37 -4.51 6.74
N HIS A 507 -7.14 -5.36 6.07
CA HIS A 507 -7.84 -4.99 4.84
C HIS A 507 -9.11 -4.14 5.10
N TRP A 508 -9.00 -3.11 5.93
CA TRP A 508 -10.02 -2.13 6.30
C TRP A 508 -9.38 -0.76 6.61
N LEU A 509 -10.21 0.26 6.77
CA LEU A 509 -9.82 1.53 7.35
C LEU A 509 -9.81 1.42 8.87
N GLU A 510 -8.73 1.80 9.55
CA GLU A 510 -8.77 2.09 10.98
C GLU A 510 -8.01 3.38 11.29
N ALA A 511 -8.53 4.21 12.19
CA ALA A 511 -7.81 5.38 12.67
C ALA A 511 -8.02 5.55 14.17
N LEU A 512 -6.94 5.69 14.92
CA LEU A 512 -6.94 5.85 16.39
C LEU A 512 -6.17 7.11 16.80
N SER A 513 -6.80 7.97 17.60
CA SER A 513 -6.14 9.05 18.31
C SER A 513 -6.10 8.75 19.81
N PHE A 514 -5.13 9.33 20.51
CA PHE A 514 -4.87 9.00 21.91
C PHE A 514 -4.96 10.22 22.81
N VAL A 515 -5.53 10.02 24.01
CA VAL A 515 -5.68 11.06 25.02
C VAL A 515 -4.31 11.67 25.33
N ASN A 516 -4.25 13.00 25.33
CA ASN A 516 -3.03 13.79 25.56
C ASN A 516 -1.86 13.45 24.62
N GLN A 517 -2.12 12.81 23.47
CA GLN A 517 -1.08 12.37 22.53
C GLN A 517 -0.07 11.44 23.23
N SER A 518 -0.57 10.59 24.13
CA SER A 518 0.24 9.60 24.87
C SER A 518 0.91 8.57 23.95
N LEU A 519 0.27 8.27 22.82
CA LEU A 519 0.82 7.51 21.70
C LEU A 519 0.68 8.32 20.39
N PRO A 520 1.45 8.02 19.33
CA PRO A 520 1.21 8.57 18.00
C PRO A 520 -0.19 8.19 17.51
N VAL A 521 -0.77 9.00 16.63
CA VAL A 521 -1.97 8.59 15.88
C VAL A 521 -1.65 7.32 15.09
N GLN A 522 -2.52 6.31 15.11
CA GLN A 522 -2.42 5.14 14.23
C GLN A 522 -3.38 5.30 13.07
N LEU A 523 -2.90 5.12 11.85
CA LEU A 523 -3.71 5.00 10.63
C LEU A 523 -3.47 3.64 9.99
N VAL A 524 -4.54 2.98 9.58
CA VAL A 524 -4.53 1.76 8.79
C VAL A 524 -5.37 1.99 7.55
N LEU A 525 -4.75 1.81 6.39
CA LEU A 525 -5.31 2.18 5.10
C LEU A 525 -5.36 0.98 4.15
N GLY A 526 -5.57 -0.23 4.68
CA GLY A 526 -5.58 -1.47 3.90
C GLY A 526 -6.87 -1.74 3.12
N HIS A 527 -7.71 -0.73 2.95
CA HIS A 527 -8.91 -0.79 2.13
C HIS A 527 -8.68 -0.20 0.72
N GLY A 528 -7.46 -0.28 0.18
CA GLY A 528 -7.10 0.32 -1.11
C GLY A 528 -7.57 -0.45 -2.34
N GLY A 529 -7.69 -1.77 -2.28
CA GLY A 529 -8.20 -2.53 -3.42
C GLY A 529 -8.33 -4.04 -3.22
N THR A 530 -7.49 -4.63 -2.37
CA THR A 530 -7.54 -6.07 -2.08
C THR A 530 -8.83 -6.49 -1.37
N ASP A 531 -9.24 -7.74 -1.48
CA ASP A 531 -10.48 -8.24 -0.86
C ASP A 531 -10.52 -7.95 0.65
N ARG A 532 -11.62 -7.33 1.09
CA ARG A 532 -11.72 -6.79 2.45
C ARG A 532 -12.01 -7.91 3.44
N ILE A 533 -11.33 -7.86 4.58
CA ILE A 533 -11.64 -8.74 5.71
C ILE A 533 -12.84 -8.13 6.46
N PRO A 534 -13.95 -8.86 6.64
CA PRO A 534 -15.07 -8.35 7.43
C PRO A 534 -14.62 -8.01 8.84
N ASN A 535 -14.87 -6.78 9.27
CA ASN A 535 -14.57 -6.34 10.63
C ASN A 535 -15.82 -5.71 11.25
N TYR A 536 -16.27 -6.27 12.38
CA TYR A 536 -17.53 -5.91 13.06
C TYR A 536 -17.30 -5.23 14.42
N VAL A 537 -16.15 -4.58 14.61
CA VAL A 537 -15.86 -3.82 15.83
C VAL A 537 -16.94 -2.76 16.05
N ASN A 538 -17.50 -2.74 17.26
CA ASN A 538 -18.42 -1.68 17.68
C ASN A 538 -17.62 -0.37 17.85
N GLN A 539 -17.98 0.68 17.12
CA GLN A 539 -17.29 1.96 17.14
C GLN A 539 -17.31 2.63 18.53
N ASP A 540 -18.34 2.38 19.35
CA ASP A 540 -18.46 2.94 20.70
C ASP A 540 -17.45 2.35 21.68
N ILE A 541 -16.76 1.26 21.31
CA ILE A 541 -15.76 0.63 22.18
C ILE A 541 -14.47 1.45 22.28
N PHE A 542 -14.13 2.22 21.24
CA PHE A 542 -12.81 2.82 21.10
C PHE A 542 -12.40 3.66 22.32
N PRO A 543 -13.23 4.56 22.88
CA PRO A 543 -12.85 5.36 24.06
C PRO A 543 -12.52 4.57 25.34
N TYR A 544 -12.84 3.27 25.37
CA TYR A 544 -12.56 2.36 26.48
C TYR A 544 -11.31 1.52 26.27
N LEU A 545 -10.69 1.56 25.09
CA LEU A 545 -9.45 0.83 24.81
C LEU A 545 -8.25 1.53 25.44
N GLN A 546 -7.50 0.77 26.23
CA GLN A 546 -6.24 1.16 26.84
C GLN A 546 -5.12 0.30 26.28
N LEU A 547 -4.40 0.83 25.29
CA LEU A 547 -3.25 0.15 24.72
C LEU A 547 -2.08 0.19 25.71
N GLN A 548 -1.41 -0.95 25.82
CA GLN A 548 -0.17 -1.14 26.57
C GLN A 548 0.82 -1.82 25.63
N VAL A 549 1.86 -1.10 25.21
CA VAL A 549 2.81 -1.55 24.19
C VAL A 549 4.22 -1.26 24.65
N GLY A 550 5.20 -2.02 24.15
CA GLY A 550 6.58 -1.92 24.62
C GLY A 550 7.02 -3.16 25.39
N GLN A 551 8.30 -3.17 25.77
CA GLN A 551 8.93 -4.35 26.36
C GLN A 551 8.37 -4.67 27.75
N GLU A 552 7.76 -5.85 27.88
CA GLU A 552 7.38 -6.43 29.17
C GLU A 552 8.62 -7.07 29.81
N THR A 553 9.14 -6.50 30.90
CA THR A 553 10.24 -7.13 31.66
C THR A 553 9.98 -7.08 33.16
N ASP A 554 10.49 -8.09 33.87
CA ASP A 554 10.40 -8.22 35.33
C ASP A 554 11.14 -7.12 36.11
N ASN A 555 12.06 -6.37 35.47
CA ASN A 555 13.00 -5.45 36.13
C ASN A 555 12.79 -3.96 35.80
N GLY A 556 11.66 -3.62 35.19
CA GLY A 556 11.33 -2.26 34.76
C GLY A 556 10.85 -2.29 33.31
N SER A 557 9.54 -2.14 33.13
CA SER A 557 8.93 -2.25 31.82
C SER A 557 9.00 -0.91 31.09
N THR A 558 9.35 -0.93 29.79
CA THR A 558 9.21 0.26 28.93
C THR A 558 7.82 0.22 28.32
N LEU A 559 6.80 0.28 29.18
CA LEU A 559 5.41 0.26 28.73
C LEU A 559 4.96 1.67 28.37
N PHE A 560 4.66 1.85 27.09
CA PHE A 560 3.88 2.98 26.62
C PHE A 560 2.41 2.65 26.83
N GLN A 561 1.67 3.60 27.40
CA GLN A 561 0.25 3.46 27.65
C GLN A 561 -0.50 4.57 26.95
N GLY A 562 -1.52 4.23 26.17
CA GLY A 562 -2.37 5.19 25.50
C GLY A 562 -3.82 4.77 25.55
N ARG A 563 -4.65 5.59 26.20
CA ARG A 563 -6.10 5.47 26.09
C ARG A 563 -6.53 6.08 24.76
N VAL A 564 -7.29 5.32 23.97
CA VAL A 564 -7.87 5.83 22.73
C VAL A 564 -8.88 6.93 23.07
N GLU A 565 -8.75 8.07 22.41
CA GLU A 565 -9.65 9.22 22.55
C GLU A 565 -10.77 9.15 21.51
N LYS A 566 -10.40 8.91 20.25
CA LYS A 566 -11.31 8.70 19.12
C LYS A 566 -10.80 7.54 18.29
N GLY A 567 -11.72 6.72 17.82
CA GLY A 567 -11.40 5.63 16.91
C GLY A 567 -12.49 5.44 15.87
N ILE A 568 -12.09 4.92 14.71
CA ILE A 568 -13.00 4.39 13.70
C ILE A 568 -12.39 3.12 13.11
N SER A 569 -13.23 2.16 12.75
CA SER A 569 -12.84 1.00 11.94
C SER A 569 -13.93 0.67 10.93
N ASP A 570 -13.61 0.67 9.63
CA ASP A 570 -14.57 0.50 8.54
C ASP A 570 -14.03 -0.44 7.44
N SER A 571 -14.73 -1.56 7.25
CA SER A 571 -14.42 -2.59 6.24
C SER A 571 -15.41 -2.59 5.06
N ARG A 572 -16.30 -1.58 4.94
CA ARG A 572 -17.43 -1.62 4.01
C ARG A 572 -17.09 -1.18 2.60
N MET A 573 -16.19 -0.21 2.45
CA MET A 573 -15.87 0.41 1.16
C MET A 573 -14.37 0.45 0.93
N PHE A 574 -13.98 0.48 -0.35
CA PHE A 574 -12.60 0.78 -0.75
C PHE A 574 -12.33 2.27 -0.71
N GLY A 575 -11.10 2.68 -0.45
CA GLY A 575 -10.77 4.07 -0.19
C GLY A 575 -9.29 4.34 0.04
N PHE A 576 -9.00 5.61 0.32
CA PHE A 576 -7.68 6.13 0.67
C PHE A 576 -7.84 7.32 1.61
N ALA A 577 -6.73 7.85 2.15
CA ALA A 577 -6.73 9.07 2.93
C ALA A 577 -5.95 10.20 2.25
N LEU A 578 -6.40 11.43 2.45
CA LEU A 578 -5.64 12.64 2.19
C LEU A 578 -5.18 13.23 3.50
N MET A 579 -3.89 13.49 3.62
CA MET A 579 -3.29 14.22 4.73
C MET A 579 -2.85 15.59 4.24
N ASP A 580 -3.63 16.61 4.60
CA ASP A 580 -3.43 17.99 4.19
C ASP A 580 -2.77 18.80 5.32
N ARG A 581 -1.64 19.45 5.06
CA ARG A 581 -1.01 20.36 6.02
C ARG A 581 -1.78 21.68 6.07
N ASN A 582 -2.30 21.98 7.25
CA ASN A 582 -2.99 23.23 7.55
C ASN A 582 -2.01 24.41 7.47
N THR A 583 -2.37 25.46 6.72
CA THR A 583 -1.46 26.59 6.46
C THR A 583 -1.12 27.40 7.70
N ASP A 584 -2.04 27.49 8.66
CA ASP A 584 -1.95 28.39 9.81
C ASP A 584 -1.34 27.66 11.01
N THR A 585 -1.91 26.50 11.36
CA THR A 585 -1.46 25.73 12.53
C THR A 585 -0.23 24.89 12.24
N LYS A 586 -0.01 24.52 10.96
CA LYS A 586 0.93 23.49 10.50
C LYS A 586 0.62 22.07 11.00
N ASN A 587 -0.56 21.86 11.59
CA ASN A 587 -1.11 20.52 11.85
C ASN A 587 -1.54 19.87 10.53
N TYR A 588 -1.91 18.60 10.59
CA TYR A 588 -2.31 17.81 9.42
C TYR A 588 -3.73 17.32 9.60
N ASP A 589 -4.62 17.76 8.72
CA ASP A 589 -6.00 17.33 8.69
C ASP A 589 -6.10 16.10 7.79
N VAL A 590 -6.65 15.01 8.31
CA VAL A 590 -6.77 13.73 7.61
C VAL A 590 -8.21 13.52 7.18
N THR A 591 -8.42 13.41 5.88
CA THR A 591 -9.71 13.16 5.24
C THR A 591 -9.73 11.76 4.66
N PHE A 592 -10.71 10.94 5.01
CA PHE A 592 -10.87 9.59 4.49
C PHE A 592 -11.91 9.57 3.37
N LEU A 593 -11.52 9.08 2.20
CA LEU A 593 -12.34 9.08 1.00
C LEU A 593 -12.59 7.65 0.56
N SER A 594 -13.87 7.29 0.41
CA SER A 594 -14.29 5.97 -0.03
C SER A 594 -14.99 6.02 -1.38
N LEU A 595 -14.81 4.99 -2.20
CA LEU A 595 -15.42 4.87 -3.51
C LEU A 595 -16.85 4.34 -3.40
N ASN A 596 -17.82 5.19 -3.72
CA ASN A 596 -19.22 4.83 -3.86
C ASN A 596 -19.54 4.47 -5.32
N ARG A 597 -19.92 3.22 -5.55
CA ARG A 597 -20.29 2.67 -6.86
C ARG A 597 -21.80 2.50 -7.06
N THR A 598 -22.64 3.09 -6.20
CA THR A 598 -24.11 3.06 -6.36
C THR A 598 -24.60 3.92 -7.54
N THR A 599 -23.76 4.81 -8.05
CA THR A 599 -24.03 5.65 -9.22
C THR A 599 -23.32 5.10 -10.47
N SER A 600 -23.84 5.42 -11.66
CA SER A 600 -23.27 4.99 -12.96
C SER A 600 -21.83 5.47 -13.19
N ILE A 601 -21.42 6.54 -12.50
CA ILE A 601 -20.03 7.00 -12.44
C ILE A 601 -19.59 6.84 -10.98
N PRO A 602 -18.54 6.06 -10.66
CA PRO A 602 -18.01 5.95 -9.30
C PRO A 602 -17.60 7.32 -8.74
N LYS A 603 -18.01 7.63 -7.51
CA LYS A 603 -17.73 8.91 -6.83
C LYS A 603 -17.03 8.68 -5.50
N LEU A 604 -16.14 9.59 -5.13
CA LEU A 604 -15.59 9.64 -3.78
C LEU A 604 -16.61 10.23 -2.81
N VAL A 605 -16.72 9.60 -1.65
CA VAL A 605 -17.52 10.06 -0.51
C VAL A 605 -16.58 10.20 0.67
N GLU A 606 -16.64 11.34 1.33
CA GLU A 606 -15.91 11.58 2.57
C GLU A 606 -16.60 10.86 3.73
N LEU A 607 -15.81 10.17 4.55
CA LEU A 607 -16.32 9.60 5.79
C LEU A 607 -16.49 10.71 6.84
N GLU A 608 -17.61 10.68 7.57
CA GLU A 608 -17.90 11.63 8.66
C GLU A 608 -17.07 11.31 9.92
N PHE A 609 -15.74 11.34 9.79
CA PHE A 609 -14.79 11.18 10.88
C PHE A 609 -13.66 12.18 10.72
N GLN A 610 -13.52 13.07 11.71
CA GLN A 610 -12.55 14.16 11.69
C GLN A 610 -11.34 13.81 12.54
N LEU A 611 -10.16 13.87 11.92
CA LEU A 611 -8.88 13.59 12.56
C LEU A 611 -7.86 14.65 12.20
N THR A 612 -7.28 15.27 13.24
CA THR A 612 -6.17 16.22 13.08
C THR A 612 -4.95 15.67 13.81
N ILE A 613 -3.87 15.44 13.07
CA ILE A 613 -2.56 15.10 13.63
C ILE A 613 -1.84 16.41 13.94
N LYS A 614 -1.52 16.66 15.21
CA LYS A 614 -0.75 17.87 15.55
C LYS A 614 0.68 17.72 15.06
N LYS A 615 1.26 18.83 14.61
CA LYS A 615 2.70 18.89 14.31
C LYS A 615 3.52 18.54 15.55
N GLY A 616 4.72 18.01 15.33
CA GLY A 616 5.60 17.61 16.40
C GLY A 616 6.44 18.78 16.97
N PRO A 617 7.32 18.48 17.94
CA PRO A 617 7.49 17.18 18.59
C PRO A 617 6.28 16.85 19.49
N ARG A 618 5.99 15.56 19.69
CA ARG A 618 4.89 15.11 20.57
C ARG A 618 5.21 15.38 22.04
N VAL A 619 6.49 15.27 22.41
CA VAL A 619 7.00 15.67 23.72
C VAL A 619 7.70 17.02 23.59
N THR A 620 7.20 18.04 24.30
CA THR A 620 7.95 19.28 24.53
C THR A 620 9.06 18.98 25.54
N ASN A 621 10.27 19.52 25.34
CA ASN A 621 11.44 19.33 26.22
C ASN A 621 11.24 19.78 27.70
N SER A 622 10.00 20.00 28.16
CA SER A 622 9.63 20.51 29.49
C SER A 622 8.87 19.54 30.39
N ASP A 623 8.32 18.41 29.89
CA ASP A 623 7.52 17.50 30.72
C ASP A 623 8.23 16.18 31.05
N THR A 624 9.26 16.27 31.89
CA THR A 624 9.70 15.14 32.71
C THR A 624 8.78 14.98 33.91
N THR A 625 7.49 14.71 33.69
CA THR A 625 6.70 13.92 34.64
C THR A 625 6.70 12.48 34.17
N ARG A 626 7.89 11.88 34.15
CA ARG A 626 8.01 10.43 34.23
C ARG A 626 7.58 10.06 35.63
N ILE A 627 6.56 9.20 35.73
CA ILE A 627 6.23 8.54 36.99
C ILE A 627 7.41 7.63 37.32
N THR A 628 8.37 8.13 38.10
CA THR A 628 9.27 7.28 38.86
C THR A 628 8.51 6.71 40.05
N HIS A 629 8.82 5.47 40.40
CA HIS A 629 8.10 4.62 41.35
C HIS A 629 8.19 5.13 42.82
N SER A 630 7.69 6.33 43.12
CA SER A 630 7.49 6.86 44.47
C SER A 630 6.01 7.11 44.80
N ASP A 631 5.14 7.21 43.79
CA ASP A 631 3.79 7.76 43.99
C ASP A 631 2.68 6.70 44.10
N ILE A 632 3.04 5.42 44.15
CA ILE A 632 2.11 4.31 44.43
C ILE A 632 2.65 3.52 45.64
N SER A 633 2.56 4.10 46.83
CA SER A 633 2.55 3.33 48.07
C SER A 633 1.85 4.09 49.21
N SER A 634 0.53 4.26 49.09
CA SER A 634 -0.32 4.60 50.23
C SER A 634 -1.55 3.69 50.31
N ALA A 635 -1.31 2.39 50.51
CA ALA A 635 -2.29 1.49 51.12
C ALA A 635 -1.53 0.37 51.85
N GLY A 636 -1.72 0.29 53.16
CA GLY A 636 -0.83 -0.40 54.08
C GLY A 636 -0.91 -1.93 54.10
N GLY A 637 0.17 -2.55 54.57
CA GLY A 637 0.23 -3.95 54.99
C GLY A 637 1.62 -4.30 55.50
N ARG A 638 1.74 -4.62 56.79
CA ARG A 638 2.97 -4.87 57.57
C ARG A 638 3.74 -6.14 57.14
N MET A 639 5.06 -6.02 56.95
CA MET A 639 6.22 -6.76 57.54
C MET A 639 6.24 -8.33 57.56
N PRO A 640 7.41 -9.04 57.69
CA PRO A 640 8.81 -8.56 57.80
C PRO A 640 9.99 -9.48 57.30
N TRP A 641 11.22 -8.90 57.42
CA TRP A 641 12.57 -9.47 57.69
C TRP A 641 13.34 -10.30 56.64
N GLY A 642 14.58 -9.87 56.35
CA GLY A 642 15.59 -10.73 55.72
C GLY A 642 16.89 -10.09 55.19
N VAL A 643 17.66 -9.39 56.04
CA VAL A 643 19.15 -9.30 56.09
C VAL A 643 19.94 -9.30 54.75
N GLY A 644 20.46 -8.17 54.28
CA GLY A 644 21.84 -7.67 54.56
C GLY A 644 22.80 -8.01 53.40
N THR A 645 23.43 -7.05 52.71
CA THR A 645 24.76 -6.53 53.08
C THR A 645 25.21 -5.37 52.18
N THR A 646 25.53 -4.26 52.84
CA THR A 646 26.59 -3.25 52.62
C THR A 646 27.20 -2.96 51.24
N CYS A 647 27.01 -1.70 50.83
CA CYS A 647 27.83 -0.90 49.90
C CYS A 647 29.29 -0.69 50.37
N THR A 648 30.18 -0.49 49.39
CA THR A 648 31.28 0.48 49.49
C THR A 648 31.49 1.20 48.15
N SER A 649 31.41 2.52 48.22
CA SER A 649 31.63 3.52 47.17
C SER A 649 33.13 3.75 46.89
N PHE A 650 33.50 4.23 45.69
CA PHE A 650 34.43 5.36 45.48
C PHE A 650 34.57 5.75 43.98
N ILE A 651 33.71 6.69 43.57
CA ILE A 651 33.94 7.97 42.87
C ILE A 651 35.36 8.36 42.34
N LEU A 652 35.35 8.79 41.04
CA LEU A 652 36.15 9.83 40.33
C LEU A 652 37.67 9.54 40.08
N VAL A 653 38.37 9.94 38.99
CA VAL A 653 38.13 10.92 37.92
C VAL A 653 39.22 10.86 36.84
N ASN A 654 38.83 11.19 35.61
CA ASN A 654 39.56 11.86 34.52
C ASN A 654 40.84 11.29 33.86
N SER A 655 40.66 11.11 32.54
CA SER A 655 41.28 11.90 31.47
C SER A 655 42.51 11.36 30.74
N LEU A 656 42.28 11.24 29.42
CA LEU A 656 43.10 11.75 28.31
C LEU A 656 44.35 10.97 27.86
N VAL A 657 44.46 11.00 26.52
CA VAL A 657 45.65 10.87 25.65
C VAL A 657 45.90 9.49 25.02
N THR A 658 45.41 9.39 23.78
CA THR A 658 46.06 8.88 22.56
C THR A 658 47.44 8.20 22.68
N PHE A 659 47.60 7.01 22.08
CA PHE A 659 48.40 6.73 20.87
C PHE A 659 48.69 5.23 20.75
N GLY A 660 48.79 4.75 19.50
CA GLY A 660 49.88 3.83 19.15
C GLY A 660 49.52 2.36 18.99
N ALA A 661 49.46 1.96 17.73
CA ALA A 661 49.49 0.59 17.24
C ALA A 661 50.74 -0.20 17.67
N TRP A 662 50.60 -1.52 17.84
CA TRP A 662 51.38 -2.61 17.22
C TRP A 662 51.12 -3.94 17.98
N VAL A 663 50.54 -4.96 17.33
CA VAL A 663 51.21 -6.12 16.69
C VAL A 663 51.33 -7.34 17.61
N MET A 664 50.69 -8.42 17.13
CA MET A 664 50.93 -9.87 17.28
C MET A 664 51.07 -10.49 18.68
N GLY A 665 50.24 -11.53 18.86
CA GLY A 665 50.29 -12.54 19.91
C GLY A 665 49.05 -13.39 19.84
#